data_AF-Q550Q3-F1
#
_entry.id   AF-Q550Q3-F1
#
_cell.length_a   1.000
_cell.length_b   1.000
_cell.length_c   1.000
_cell.angle_alpha   90.00
_cell.angle_beta   90.00
_cell.angle_gamma   90.00
#
_symmetry.space_group_name_H-M   'P 1'
#
loop_
_entity.id
_entity.type
_entity.pdbx_description
1 polymer ?
#
loop_
_entity_poly.entity_id
_entity_poly.type
_entity_poly.pdbx_seq_one_letter_code
_entity_poly.pdbx_strand_id
1 'polypeptide(L)'
;MKKGLNLYFNKNLITTFIVFIILFFISRYFYNDSNDIINNKNIYNIINNNNNNNKNNNNNKNNNNDNNDKIRNNIRPDKIINHTKRLIEIGNSKIVYEESRSIAREYIRDYLIEEGGFPKDNIIWNHFEWNERKAEGKNITTTTWTGINIIIWINTTSSSSSSSSSSNSSNDDSKNKAIRIISSHYDTKYWGSPDRTSGAHDCLSGTGLVIEEAIELFRHQEAVSKMEGIPNDTPYMFILFDQENPGALGSRSFVSNNKISKMASQSEIAYFLNIDTIGNDRVMIQTLPYEHKHQTLFTPRWLVNSMVQSAYAVNPVDGIAVGSSSSIGVSVMYQAHRYHLHSISYLGDEGPFTWAGVDSMLLTDNDYFYGENSHSSNDIEKPFISGELSDQPNHLDPDLIKETANIVYHFLLATLDDSSSIPRKSFKNFSNSPTINLLLSTLEKLLNLFFSGNTQYLFIGPIGLGYFQLILISLFLLLFIYFTTFKNYRELVLQYEKCKYQSRKRIYRLKKHNIQNENDESTSEREDNHQSLNELSSSSNDGGGQSSPSISSSSSSSNSLIPLSSVAAIGSSNTVSLSSTLSTSTSSSSSSSNSTPTFKSSLFVSIRGHRVLFLHLLTMAIVSLIDTVYAFEINVLGFLALATFHCHRFNINLLTGFISGAFCTNFIYKDITQIMKFGRKGNGSQELVLNILLGIYIIHSILIVIYGYDYGKKKEELNKFDSGNKDK
;
A
#
# COMPACT_ATOMS: atom_id res chain seq x y z
N MET A 1 11.30 29.90 36.01
CA MET A 1 11.34 29.47 34.59
C MET A 1 11.03 27.98 34.35
N LYS A 2 11.56 27.00 35.10
CA LYS A 2 11.26 25.56 34.87
C LYS A 2 9.78 25.14 35.06
N LYS A 3 9.00 25.80 35.91
CA LYS A 3 7.56 25.51 36.09
C LYS A 3 6.66 26.08 34.97
N GLY A 4 7.08 27.16 34.30
CA GLY A 4 6.30 27.79 33.22
C GLY A 4 6.38 27.04 31.89
N LEU A 5 7.54 26.46 31.56
CA LEU A 5 7.73 25.72 30.31
C LEU A 5 6.99 24.37 30.29
N ASN A 6 6.84 23.71 31.44
CA ASN A 6 6.08 22.45 31.55
C ASN A 6 4.56 22.66 31.41
N LEU A 7 4.03 23.82 31.81
CA LEU A 7 2.60 24.13 31.67
C LEU A 7 2.24 24.54 30.23
N TYR A 8 3.15 25.24 29.53
CA TYR A 8 2.91 25.66 28.15
C TYR A 8 2.97 24.50 27.14
N PHE A 9 3.88 23.53 27.35
CA PHE A 9 3.96 22.34 26.51
C PHE A 9 2.80 21.36 26.75
N ASN A 10 2.33 21.20 27.99
CA ASN A 10 1.17 20.33 28.26
C ASN A 10 -0.11 20.88 27.65
N LYS A 11 -0.32 22.22 27.68
CA LYS A 11 -1.51 22.81 27.04
C LYS A 11 -1.50 22.57 25.54
N ASN A 12 -0.41 22.86 24.83
CA ASN A 12 -0.36 22.64 23.38
C ASN A 12 -0.48 21.16 23.01
N LEU A 13 0.11 20.24 23.79
CA LEU A 13 -0.02 18.80 23.55
C LEU A 13 -1.47 18.33 23.73
N ILE A 14 -2.16 18.78 24.78
CA ILE A 14 -3.57 18.47 25.02
C ILE A 14 -4.42 19.06 23.89
N THR A 15 -4.17 20.28 23.46
CA THR A 15 -4.92 20.89 22.35
C THR A 15 -4.71 20.13 21.05
N THR A 16 -3.47 19.76 20.70
CA THR A 16 -3.20 18.98 19.49
C THR A 16 -3.85 17.59 19.57
N PHE A 17 -3.82 16.94 20.74
CA PHE A 17 -4.46 15.65 20.97
C PHE A 17 -6.00 15.74 20.87
N ILE A 18 -6.60 16.81 21.41
CA ILE A 18 -8.03 17.09 21.28
C ILE A 18 -8.40 17.37 19.83
N VAL A 19 -7.62 18.17 19.09
CA VAL A 19 -7.85 18.41 17.67
C VAL A 19 -7.74 17.12 16.87
N PHE A 20 -6.77 16.24 17.21
CA PHE A 20 -6.65 14.93 16.58
C PHE A 20 -7.83 14.01 16.91
N ILE A 21 -8.31 14.00 18.15
CA ILE A 21 -9.52 13.25 18.56
C ILE A 21 -10.75 13.80 17.83
N ILE A 22 -10.90 15.12 17.72
CA ILE A 22 -12.01 15.75 17.01
C ILE A 22 -11.94 15.41 15.52
N LEU A 23 -10.77 15.55 14.88
CA LEU A 23 -10.58 15.13 13.48
C LEU A 23 -10.81 13.63 13.29
N PHE A 24 -10.44 12.80 14.27
CA PHE A 24 -10.73 11.37 14.28
C PHE A 24 -12.22 11.09 14.40
N PHE A 25 -12.96 11.77 15.28
CA PHE A 25 -14.41 11.62 15.38
C PHE A 25 -15.13 12.18 14.16
N ILE A 26 -14.65 13.27 13.58
CA ILE A 26 -15.19 13.85 12.35
C ILE A 26 -14.92 12.90 11.18
N SER A 27 -13.70 12.39 11.01
CA SER A 27 -13.41 11.44 9.94
C SER A 27 -14.17 10.14 10.16
N ARG A 28 -14.23 9.63 11.39
CA ARG A 28 -15.04 8.47 11.74
C ARG A 28 -16.53 8.73 11.54
N TYR A 29 -17.04 9.93 11.75
CA TYR A 29 -18.44 10.28 11.47
C TYR A 29 -18.71 10.35 9.96
N PHE A 30 -17.73 10.78 9.17
CA PHE A 30 -17.82 10.82 7.70
C PHE A 30 -17.48 9.49 7.01
N TYR A 31 -16.73 8.59 7.66
CA TYR A 31 -16.29 7.30 7.11
C TYR A 31 -16.90 6.07 7.80
N ASN A 32 -17.54 6.22 8.97
CA ASN A 32 -18.48 5.22 9.46
C ASN A 32 -19.76 5.35 8.63
N ASP A 33 -19.67 4.89 7.39
CA ASP A 33 -20.74 4.07 6.87
C ASP A 33 -20.76 2.82 7.77
N SER A 34 -21.72 2.81 8.67
CA SER A 34 -21.71 2.07 9.92
C SER A 34 -22.19 0.64 9.73
N ASN A 35 -21.51 -0.16 8.88
CA ASN A 35 -21.89 -1.56 8.63
C ASN A 35 -20.80 -2.59 8.96
N ASP A 36 -19.50 -2.28 8.88
CA ASP A 36 -18.45 -3.33 8.99
C ASP A 36 -18.30 -3.98 10.39
N ILE A 37 -18.53 -3.23 11.48
CA ILE A 37 -18.44 -3.77 12.86
C ILE A 37 -19.74 -4.47 13.29
N ILE A 38 -20.89 -4.00 12.79
CA ILE A 38 -22.20 -4.60 13.08
C ILE A 38 -22.37 -5.89 12.26
N ASN A 39 -21.91 -5.92 11.01
CA ASN A 39 -21.95 -7.12 10.17
C ASN A 39 -21.05 -8.25 10.71
N ASN A 40 -19.85 -7.94 11.21
CA ASN A 40 -19.02 -8.97 11.87
C ASN A 40 -19.67 -9.56 13.12
N LYS A 41 -20.46 -8.77 13.86
CA LYS A 41 -21.18 -9.26 15.04
C LYS A 41 -22.44 -10.05 14.68
N ASN A 42 -23.15 -9.64 13.62
CA ASN A 42 -24.35 -10.32 13.14
C ASN A 42 -24.01 -11.63 12.42
N ILE A 43 -22.95 -11.69 11.60
CA ILE A 43 -22.49 -12.93 10.96
C ILE A 43 -22.00 -13.92 12.02
N TYR A 44 -21.20 -13.49 13.01
CA TYR A 44 -20.81 -14.36 14.12
C TYR A 44 -22.02 -14.83 14.97
N ASN A 45 -23.04 -13.99 15.16
CA ASN A 45 -24.24 -14.39 15.90
C ASN A 45 -25.16 -15.32 15.10
N ILE A 46 -25.26 -15.17 13.78
CA ILE A 46 -26.00 -16.09 12.91
C ILE A 46 -25.29 -17.47 12.92
N ILE A 47 -23.95 -17.49 12.82
CA ILE A 47 -23.16 -18.74 12.86
C ILE A 47 -23.22 -19.39 14.26
N ASN A 48 -23.12 -18.63 15.35
CA ASN A 48 -23.19 -19.18 16.70
C ASN A 48 -24.60 -19.62 17.10
N ASN A 49 -25.65 -18.96 16.62
CA ASN A 49 -27.02 -19.43 16.86
C ASN A 49 -27.33 -20.72 16.10
N ASN A 50 -26.80 -20.90 14.88
CA ASN A 50 -26.96 -22.15 14.14
C ASN A 50 -26.17 -23.32 14.77
N ASN A 51 -24.99 -23.06 15.35
CA ASN A 51 -24.23 -24.09 16.05
C ASN A 51 -24.78 -24.46 17.44
N ASN A 52 -25.35 -23.49 18.18
CA ASN A 52 -25.96 -23.76 19.48
C ASN A 52 -27.35 -24.41 19.37
N ASN A 53 -28.13 -24.09 18.34
CA ASN A 53 -29.41 -24.76 18.09
C ASN A 53 -29.21 -26.23 17.67
N ASN A 54 -28.14 -26.55 16.93
CA ASN A 54 -27.80 -27.93 16.57
C ASN A 54 -27.29 -28.77 17.74
N LYS A 55 -26.76 -28.16 18.81
CA LYS A 55 -26.32 -28.90 20.01
C LYS A 55 -27.46 -29.18 21.00
N ASN A 56 -28.48 -28.34 21.03
CA ASN A 56 -29.62 -28.51 21.95
C ASN A 56 -30.81 -29.28 21.35
N ASN A 57 -30.88 -29.48 20.03
CA ASN A 57 -31.97 -30.25 19.40
C ASN A 57 -31.69 -31.75 19.19
N ASN A 58 -30.52 -32.27 19.55
CA ASN A 58 -30.23 -33.71 19.42
C ASN A 58 -30.92 -34.61 20.46
N ASN A 59 -31.83 -34.07 21.28
CA ASN A 59 -32.60 -34.85 22.26
C ASN A 59 -34.12 -34.93 22.00
N ASN A 60 -34.64 -34.43 20.87
CA ASN A 60 -36.04 -34.66 20.52
C ASN A 60 -36.20 -35.22 19.11
N LYS A 61 -36.36 -36.54 19.05
CA LYS A 61 -37.02 -37.25 17.95
C LYS A 61 -38.42 -36.65 17.75
N ASN A 62 -38.66 -35.98 16.62
CA ASN A 62 -39.84 -36.23 15.79
C ASN A 62 -39.83 -35.41 14.50
N ASN A 63 -39.97 -36.16 13.39
CA ASN A 63 -40.35 -35.80 12.03
C ASN A 63 -40.99 -34.41 11.84
N ASN A 64 -40.34 -33.53 11.06
CA ASN A 64 -40.95 -32.68 10.00
C ASN A 64 -40.19 -31.38 9.63
N ASN A 65 -38.93 -31.15 10.02
CA ASN A 65 -38.25 -29.87 9.71
C ASN A 65 -36.87 -30.01 9.03
N ASP A 66 -36.75 -30.86 8.00
CA ASP A 66 -35.51 -31.01 7.21
C ASP A 66 -35.36 -30.02 6.03
N ASN A 67 -36.29 -29.07 5.83
CA ASN A 67 -36.30 -28.28 4.58
C ASN A 67 -35.58 -26.93 4.63
N ASN A 68 -35.22 -26.38 5.79
CA ASN A 68 -34.68 -25.01 5.85
C ASN A 68 -33.16 -24.91 6.11
N ASP A 69 -32.47 -25.97 6.51
CA ASP A 69 -31.07 -25.85 6.97
C ASP A 69 -29.98 -26.33 5.99
N LYS A 70 -30.32 -26.81 4.79
CA LYS A 70 -29.30 -27.21 3.80
C LYS A 70 -29.75 -27.00 2.35
N ILE A 71 -29.80 -25.74 1.90
CA ILE A 71 -29.33 -25.48 0.52
C ILE A 71 -27.80 -25.61 0.59
N ARG A 72 -27.34 -26.86 0.62
CA ARG A 72 -25.92 -27.17 0.53
C ARG A 72 -25.51 -26.84 -0.90
N ASN A 73 -24.49 -26.00 -1.06
CA ASN A 73 -23.83 -25.80 -2.34
C ASN A 73 -23.57 -27.17 -2.98
N ASN A 74 -24.26 -27.45 -4.08
CA ASN A 74 -24.22 -28.75 -4.75
C ASN A 74 -23.22 -28.74 -5.92
N ILE A 75 -22.37 -27.71 -6.02
CA ILE A 75 -21.33 -27.63 -7.03
C ILE A 75 -20.31 -28.75 -6.80
N ARG A 76 -20.18 -29.57 -7.83
CA ARG A 76 -19.40 -30.80 -7.84
C ARG A 76 -18.10 -30.56 -8.61
N PRO A 77 -16.91 -30.67 -7.98
CA PRO A 77 -15.65 -30.40 -8.67
C PRO A 77 -15.42 -31.34 -9.87
N ASP A 78 -15.97 -32.56 -9.82
CA ASP A 78 -15.91 -33.51 -10.93
C ASP A 78 -16.67 -33.02 -12.17
N LYS A 79 -17.75 -32.25 -12.01
CA LYS A 79 -18.45 -31.61 -13.14
C LYS A 79 -17.60 -30.51 -13.76
N ILE A 80 -17.00 -29.64 -12.94
CA ILE A 80 -16.11 -28.58 -13.39
C ILE A 80 -14.96 -29.18 -14.21
N ILE A 81 -14.28 -30.20 -13.68
CA ILE A 81 -13.20 -30.90 -14.39
C ILE A 81 -13.70 -31.56 -15.68
N ASN A 82 -14.92 -32.10 -15.70
CA ASN A 82 -15.50 -32.67 -16.91
C ASN A 82 -15.80 -31.61 -17.97
N HIS A 83 -16.26 -30.41 -17.59
CA HIS A 83 -16.38 -29.28 -18.51
C HIS A 83 -15.02 -28.93 -19.13
N THR A 84 -13.98 -28.81 -18.29
CA THR A 84 -12.61 -28.55 -18.74
C THR A 84 -12.14 -29.60 -19.74
N LYS A 85 -12.28 -30.89 -19.42
CA LYS A 85 -11.94 -32.00 -20.33
C LYS A 85 -12.68 -31.89 -21.66
N ARG A 86 -14.00 -31.66 -21.60
CA ARG A 86 -14.83 -31.59 -22.79
C ARG A 86 -14.46 -30.42 -23.70
N LEU A 87 -14.15 -29.26 -23.13
CA LEU A 87 -13.71 -28.08 -23.89
C LEU A 87 -12.34 -28.29 -24.55
N ILE A 88 -11.43 -29.03 -23.90
CA ILE A 88 -10.15 -29.43 -24.51
C ILE A 88 -10.37 -30.43 -25.66
N GLU A 89 -11.23 -31.44 -25.46
CA GLU A 89 -11.59 -32.39 -26.51
C GLU A 89 -12.18 -31.68 -27.73
N ILE A 90 -13.09 -30.72 -27.52
CA ILE A 90 -13.67 -29.91 -28.60
C ILE A 90 -12.57 -29.12 -29.31
N GLY A 91 -11.65 -28.50 -28.55
CA GLY A 91 -10.49 -27.81 -29.09
C GLY A 91 -9.64 -28.66 -30.04
N ASN A 92 -9.43 -29.92 -29.66
CA ASN A 92 -8.67 -30.91 -30.43
C ASN A 92 -9.47 -31.55 -31.58
N SER A 93 -10.79 -31.40 -31.62
CA SER A 93 -11.67 -32.12 -32.56
C SER A 93 -11.65 -31.61 -34.00
N LYS A 94 -11.25 -30.35 -34.22
CA LYS A 94 -11.21 -29.70 -35.54
C LYS A 94 -9.86 -29.03 -35.76
N ILE A 95 -9.49 -28.91 -37.04
CA ILE A 95 -8.28 -28.19 -37.47
C ILE A 95 -8.56 -26.68 -37.62
N VAL A 96 -9.83 -26.29 -37.75
CA VAL A 96 -10.24 -24.89 -37.92
C VAL A 96 -10.57 -24.30 -36.56
N TYR A 97 -9.78 -23.31 -36.13
CA TYR A 97 -9.92 -22.59 -34.85
C TYR A 97 -11.38 -22.16 -34.57
N GLU A 98 -12.04 -21.57 -35.57
CA GLU A 98 -13.40 -21.04 -35.42
C GLU A 98 -14.47 -22.14 -35.32
N GLU A 99 -14.26 -23.29 -35.96
CA GLU A 99 -15.20 -24.42 -35.83
C GLU A 99 -15.15 -24.98 -34.41
N SER A 100 -13.96 -25.15 -33.82
CA SER A 100 -13.82 -25.56 -32.42
C SER A 100 -14.48 -24.56 -31.47
N ARG A 101 -14.28 -23.25 -31.68
CA ARG A 101 -14.96 -22.20 -30.90
C ARG A 101 -16.48 -22.28 -31.01
N SER A 102 -17.00 -22.50 -32.22
CA SER A 102 -18.45 -22.63 -32.42
C SER A 102 -19.02 -23.84 -31.69
N ILE A 103 -18.35 -24.99 -31.73
CA ILE A 103 -18.79 -26.20 -31.03
C ILE A 103 -18.70 -26.02 -29.51
N ALA A 104 -17.65 -25.36 -29.00
CA ALA A 104 -17.49 -25.09 -27.57
C ALA A 104 -18.64 -24.21 -27.05
N ARG A 105 -18.95 -23.17 -27.81
CA ARG A 105 -20.10 -22.30 -27.61
C ARG A 105 -21.41 -23.09 -27.55
N GLU A 106 -21.69 -23.90 -28.57
CA GLU A 106 -22.90 -24.74 -28.63
C GLU A 106 -22.99 -25.68 -27.43
N TYR A 107 -21.89 -26.36 -27.08
CA TYR A 107 -21.82 -27.22 -25.90
C TYR A 107 -22.20 -26.48 -24.61
N ILE A 108 -21.64 -25.29 -24.38
CA ILE A 108 -21.94 -24.50 -23.17
C ILE A 108 -23.44 -24.13 -23.12
N ARG A 109 -23.98 -23.62 -24.24
CA ARG A 109 -25.41 -23.27 -24.33
C ARG A 109 -26.29 -24.47 -24.05
N ASP A 110 -26.02 -25.59 -24.73
CA ASP A 110 -26.86 -26.77 -24.66
C ASP A 110 -26.81 -27.39 -23.26
N TYR A 111 -25.63 -27.41 -22.61
CA TYR A 111 -25.52 -27.85 -21.22
C TYR A 111 -26.33 -26.98 -20.25
N LEU A 112 -26.26 -25.65 -20.37
CA LEU A 112 -27.03 -24.73 -19.53
C LEU A 112 -28.54 -24.93 -19.69
N ILE A 113 -29.01 -25.24 -20.90
CA ILE A 113 -30.43 -25.51 -21.15
C ILE A 113 -30.83 -26.88 -20.62
N GLU A 114 -30.13 -27.94 -21.02
CA GLU A 114 -30.51 -29.33 -20.75
C GLU A 114 -30.30 -29.72 -19.29
N GLU A 115 -29.15 -29.39 -18.72
CA GLU A 115 -28.79 -29.74 -17.35
C GLU A 115 -29.10 -28.61 -16.37
N GLY A 116 -28.88 -27.35 -16.79
CA GLY A 116 -29.15 -26.18 -15.96
C GLY A 116 -30.63 -25.82 -15.83
N GLY A 117 -31.43 -26.14 -16.86
CA GLY A 117 -32.83 -25.72 -16.96
C GLY A 117 -33.03 -24.26 -17.37
N PHE A 118 -31.98 -23.61 -17.92
CA PHE A 118 -32.08 -22.22 -18.35
C PHE A 118 -33.02 -22.07 -19.56
N PRO A 119 -33.90 -21.05 -19.58
CA PRO A 119 -34.58 -20.64 -20.79
C PRO A 119 -33.57 -20.20 -21.85
N LYS A 120 -33.80 -20.57 -23.12
CA LYS A 120 -32.92 -20.19 -24.23
C LYS A 120 -32.73 -18.68 -24.35
N ASP A 121 -33.78 -17.91 -24.05
CA ASP A 121 -33.77 -16.44 -24.13
C ASP A 121 -32.87 -15.78 -23.07
N ASN A 122 -32.49 -16.52 -22.02
CA ASN A 122 -31.55 -16.05 -21.01
C ASN A 122 -30.09 -16.19 -21.47
N ILE A 123 -29.83 -16.92 -22.56
CA ILE A 123 -28.48 -17.16 -23.08
C ILE A 123 -28.30 -16.35 -24.38
N ILE A 124 -27.53 -15.27 -24.30
CA ILE A 124 -27.35 -14.30 -25.36
C ILE A 124 -25.97 -14.44 -25.99
N TRP A 125 -25.93 -14.53 -27.32
CA TRP A 125 -24.71 -14.44 -28.12
C TRP A 125 -24.37 -12.97 -28.37
N ASN A 126 -23.29 -12.48 -27.76
CA ASN A 126 -22.82 -11.12 -28.00
C ASN A 126 -21.65 -11.14 -29.00
N HIS A 127 -22.00 -11.03 -30.29
CA HIS A 127 -21.04 -10.91 -31.36
C HIS A 127 -20.31 -9.57 -31.30
N PHE A 128 -19.00 -9.59 -31.57
CA PHE A 128 -18.23 -8.38 -31.69
C PHE A 128 -17.18 -8.42 -32.79
N GLU A 129 -16.83 -7.22 -33.25
CA GLU A 129 -15.68 -6.94 -34.09
C GLU A 129 -14.81 -5.88 -33.37
N TRP A 130 -13.52 -6.15 -33.24
CA TRP A 130 -12.56 -5.24 -32.64
C TRP A 130 -11.42 -4.93 -33.62
N ASN A 131 -11.23 -3.64 -33.92
CA ASN A 131 -10.22 -3.19 -34.85
C ASN A 131 -9.03 -2.58 -34.11
N GLU A 132 -7.89 -3.27 -34.14
CA GLU A 132 -6.64 -2.77 -33.57
C GLU A 132 -5.75 -2.18 -34.66
N ARG A 133 -5.31 -0.93 -34.45
CA ARG A 133 -4.43 -0.23 -35.39
C ARG A 133 -3.04 -0.10 -34.79
N LYS A 134 -2.06 -0.76 -35.40
CA LYS A 134 -0.64 -0.61 -35.03
C LYS A 134 0.06 0.21 -36.12
N ALA A 135 0.62 1.34 -35.72
CA ALA A 135 1.43 2.18 -36.59
C ALA A 135 2.92 1.82 -36.43
N GLU A 136 3.57 1.45 -37.53
CA GLU A 136 5.01 1.22 -37.57
C GLU A 136 5.62 2.11 -38.66
N GLY A 137 6.18 3.24 -38.23
CA GLY A 137 6.60 4.32 -39.13
C GLY A 137 5.39 5.00 -39.80
N LYS A 138 5.31 4.91 -41.13
CA LYS A 138 4.18 5.43 -41.92
C LYS A 138 3.11 4.38 -42.23
N ASN A 139 3.38 3.10 -41.98
CA ASN A 139 2.44 2.03 -42.26
C ASN A 139 1.51 1.84 -41.07
N ILE A 140 0.20 1.85 -41.33
CA ILE A 140 -0.83 1.53 -40.35
C ILE A 140 -1.37 0.16 -40.72
N THR A 141 -1.04 -0.85 -39.95
CA THR A 141 -1.67 -2.17 -40.07
C THR A 141 -2.91 -2.18 -39.18
N THR A 142 -4.07 -2.47 -39.77
CA THR A 142 -5.31 -2.70 -39.02
C THR A 142 -5.55 -4.19 -38.96
N THR A 143 -5.60 -4.74 -37.75
CA THR A 143 -5.99 -6.12 -37.49
C THR A 143 -7.43 -6.12 -36.98
N THR A 144 -8.30 -6.86 -37.66
CA THR A 144 -9.69 -7.05 -37.28
C THR A 144 -9.84 -8.38 -36.56
N TRP A 145 -10.31 -8.32 -35.33
CA TRP A 145 -10.60 -9.46 -34.48
C TRP A 145 -12.10 -9.64 -34.39
N THR A 146 -12.58 -10.90 -34.43
CA THR A 146 -14.00 -11.21 -34.28
C THR A 146 -14.18 -12.30 -33.23
N GLY A 147 -15.24 -12.16 -32.43
CA GLY A 147 -15.55 -13.12 -31.39
C GLY A 147 -17.00 -13.04 -30.96
N ILE A 148 -17.38 -13.99 -30.11
CA ILE A 148 -18.73 -14.12 -29.59
C ILE A 148 -18.61 -14.39 -28.09
N ASN A 149 -18.96 -13.40 -27.27
CA ASN A 149 -19.12 -13.62 -25.84
C ASN A 149 -20.44 -14.36 -25.57
N ILE A 150 -20.45 -15.24 -24.57
CA ILE A 150 -21.67 -15.90 -24.10
C ILE A 150 -22.15 -15.16 -22.86
N ILE A 151 -23.37 -14.63 -22.87
CA ILE A 151 -23.95 -13.95 -21.73
C ILE A 151 -25.12 -14.79 -21.21
N ILE A 152 -25.13 -15.07 -19.92
CA ILE A 152 -26.15 -15.87 -19.25
C ILE A 152 -26.79 -14.98 -18.19
N TRP A 153 -28.09 -14.77 -18.32
CA TRP A 153 -28.85 -13.95 -17.39
C TRP A 153 -29.61 -14.79 -16.37
N ILE A 154 -29.52 -14.38 -15.12
CA ILE A 154 -30.46 -14.79 -14.07
C ILE A 154 -31.26 -13.57 -13.67
N ASN A 155 -32.59 -13.72 -13.75
CA ASN A 155 -33.59 -12.71 -13.47
C ASN A 155 -33.38 -11.42 -14.30
N THR A 156 -33.75 -11.52 -15.58
CA THR A 156 -33.83 -10.38 -16.48
C THR A 156 -34.98 -9.48 -16.00
N THR A 157 -34.71 -8.59 -15.04
CA THR A 157 -35.56 -7.40 -14.92
C THR A 157 -35.51 -6.77 -16.29
N SER A 158 -36.61 -6.88 -17.03
CA SER A 158 -36.71 -6.32 -18.36
C SER A 158 -36.49 -4.83 -18.16
N SER A 159 -35.30 -4.37 -18.52
CA SER A 159 -34.99 -2.98 -18.83
C SER A 159 -35.76 -2.62 -20.10
N SER A 160 -37.08 -2.75 -20.01
CA SER A 160 -38.05 -2.23 -20.93
C SER A 160 -37.98 -0.72 -20.77
N SER A 161 -37.07 -0.14 -21.55
CA SER A 161 -37.40 0.85 -22.56
C SER A 161 -38.90 1.21 -22.60
N SER A 162 -39.34 1.94 -21.59
CA SER A 162 -40.57 2.74 -21.61
C SER A 162 -40.16 4.19 -21.34
N SER A 163 -39.50 4.73 -22.36
CA SER A 163 -39.78 6.09 -22.78
C SER A 163 -41.29 6.33 -22.75
N SER A 164 -41.68 7.45 -22.14
CA SER A 164 -43.01 8.08 -22.17
C SER A 164 -44.17 7.34 -21.48
N SER A 165 -44.36 7.60 -20.19
CA SER A 165 -45.66 8.06 -19.70
C SER A 165 -45.52 8.81 -18.37
N SER A 166 -46.14 9.97 -18.35
CA SER A 166 -46.31 10.89 -17.24
C SER A 166 -47.14 10.32 -16.08
N SER A 167 -46.94 10.94 -14.91
CA SER A 167 -47.87 11.13 -13.79
C SER A 167 -47.71 10.23 -12.55
N ASN A 168 -47.26 10.89 -11.48
CA ASN A 168 -47.68 10.75 -10.08
C ASN A 168 -48.00 9.34 -9.57
N SER A 169 -46.96 8.59 -9.21
CA SER A 169 -47.05 7.56 -8.19
C SER A 169 -45.77 7.58 -7.35
N SER A 170 -45.81 8.34 -6.26
CA SER A 170 -44.87 8.21 -5.16
C SER A 170 -45.22 6.94 -4.39
N ASN A 171 -44.51 5.82 -4.64
CA ASN A 171 -44.25 4.70 -3.71
C ASN A 171 -43.76 3.38 -4.35
N ASP A 172 -43.41 3.32 -5.65
CA ASP A 172 -42.80 2.09 -6.18
C ASP A 172 -41.31 1.99 -5.80
N ASP A 173 -41.09 1.30 -4.67
CA ASP A 173 -39.81 0.81 -4.18
C ASP A 173 -39.19 -0.30 -5.04
N SER A 174 -39.67 -0.53 -6.28
CA SER A 174 -38.97 -1.33 -7.28
C SER A 174 -37.76 -0.55 -7.85
N LYS A 175 -36.84 -0.15 -6.97
CA LYS A 175 -35.52 0.32 -7.37
C LYS A 175 -34.88 -0.81 -8.17
N ASN A 176 -34.60 -0.57 -9.46
CA ASN A 176 -33.76 -1.43 -10.29
C ASN A 176 -32.53 -1.82 -9.46
N LYS A 177 -32.48 -3.09 -9.04
CA LYS A 177 -31.34 -3.64 -8.30
C LYS A 177 -30.13 -3.61 -9.21
N ALA A 178 -28.97 -3.31 -8.64
CA ALA A 178 -27.74 -3.22 -9.42
C ALA A 178 -27.31 -4.62 -9.90
N ILE A 179 -26.79 -4.72 -11.13
CA ILE A 179 -26.39 -5.98 -11.77
C ILE A 179 -25.06 -6.47 -11.21
N ARG A 180 -24.99 -7.76 -10.87
CA ARG A 180 -23.75 -8.44 -10.44
C ARG A 180 -23.18 -9.20 -11.63
N ILE A 181 -21.94 -8.91 -11.99
CA ILE A 181 -21.31 -9.51 -13.16
C ILE A 181 -20.22 -10.48 -12.69
N ILE A 182 -20.28 -11.72 -13.19
CA ILE A 182 -19.31 -12.78 -12.92
C ILE A 182 -18.79 -13.27 -14.26
N SER A 183 -17.48 -13.45 -14.40
CA SER A 183 -16.92 -13.89 -15.67
C SER A 183 -15.75 -14.85 -15.54
N SER A 184 -15.49 -15.53 -16.64
CA SER A 184 -14.18 -16.06 -17.04
C SER A 184 -14.04 -15.86 -18.55
N HIS A 185 -12.89 -16.20 -19.12
CA HIS A 185 -12.78 -16.39 -20.56
C HIS A 185 -12.78 -17.87 -20.91
N TYR A 186 -13.44 -18.22 -22.03
CA TYR A 186 -13.60 -19.61 -22.46
C TYR A 186 -12.69 -19.97 -23.63
N ASP A 187 -12.02 -18.98 -24.24
CA ASP A 187 -11.07 -19.21 -25.31
C ASP A 187 -9.74 -19.77 -24.80
N THR A 188 -9.06 -20.52 -25.68
CA THR A 188 -7.70 -20.97 -25.44
C THR A 188 -6.79 -20.54 -26.61
N LYS A 189 -5.50 -20.41 -26.31
CA LYS A 189 -4.48 -19.99 -27.29
C LYS A 189 -4.31 -20.96 -28.46
N TYR A 190 -4.55 -22.27 -28.25
CA TYR A 190 -4.22 -23.32 -29.21
C TYR A 190 -5.43 -24.11 -29.73
N TRP A 191 -6.65 -23.59 -29.62
CA TRP A 191 -7.80 -24.21 -30.28
C TRP A 191 -7.56 -24.41 -31.78
N GLY A 192 -8.21 -25.42 -32.37
CA GLY A 192 -7.98 -25.75 -33.78
C GLY A 192 -6.60 -26.36 -34.08
N SER A 193 -5.75 -26.59 -33.07
CA SER A 193 -4.48 -27.29 -33.21
C SER A 193 -4.62 -28.70 -32.62
N PRO A 194 -4.83 -29.75 -33.45
CA PRO A 194 -5.05 -31.12 -32.96
C PRO A 194 -3.95 -31.56 -32.00
N ASP A 195 -4.36 -32.19 -30.89
CA ASP A 195 -3.51 -32.69 -29.80
C ASP A 195 -2.61 -31.63 -29.15
N ARG A 196 -2.94 -30.35 -29.34
CA ARG A 196 -2.21 -29.22 -28.76
C ARG A 196 -3.09 -28.27 -27.96
N THR A 197 -4.38 -28.53 -27.88
CA THR A 197 -5.25 -27.75 -27.00
C THR A 197 -4.84 -27.99 -25.56
N SER A 198 -4.59 -26.89 -24.86
CA SER A 198 -4.34 -26.80 -23.43
C SER A 198 -5.05 -25.56 -22.90
N GLY A 199 -4.88 -25.24 -21.62
CA GLY A 199 -5.63 -24.17 -20.95
C GLY A 199 -6.62 -24.71 -19.94
N ALA A 200 -6.36 -25.90 -19.38
CA ALA A 200 -7.21 -26.46 -18.34
C ALA A 200 -7.31 -25.51 -17.14
N HIS A 201 -6.19 -24.95 -16.75
CA HIS A 201 -6.01 -23.91 -15.75
C HIS A 201 -6.33 -22.52 -16.31
N ASP A 202 -5.86 -22.19 -17.51
CA ASP A 202 -5.99 -20.88 -18.17
C ASP A 202 -6.91 -20.93 -19.41
N CYS A 203 -8.23 -20.77 -19.31
CA CYS A 203 -9.07 -20.60 -18.11
C CYS A 203 -10.30 -21.53 -18.17
N LEU A 204 -10.11 -22.76 -18.67
CA LEU A 204 -11.23 -23.68 -18.84
C LEU A 204 -11.79 -24.20 -17.50
N SER A 205 -10.99 -24.24 -16.43
CA SER A 205 -11.44 -24.53 -15.06
C SER A 205 -12.32 -23.39 -14.51
N GLY A 206 -11.90 -22.14 -14.71
CA GLY A 206 -12.70 -20.94 -14.39
C GLY A 206 -14.02 -20.93 -15.16
N THR A 207 -13.99 -21.26 -16.45
CA THR A 207 -15.19 -21.43 -17.29
C THR A 207 -16.13 -22.51 -16.74
N GLY A 208 -15.59 -23.69 -16.40
CA GLY A 208 -16.39 -24.76 -15.81
C GLY A 208 -17.01 -24.36 -14.48
N LEU A 209 -16.29 -23.61 -13.64
CA LEU A 209 -16.81 -23.08 -12.37
C LEU A 209 -17.93 -22.07 -12.63
N VAL A 210 -17.76 -21.12 -13.54
CA VAL A 210 -18.78 -20.10 -13.88
C VAL A 210 -20.07 -20.74 -14.39
N ILE A 211 -19.98 -21.81 -15.20
CA ILE A 211 -21.14 -22.58 -15.67
C ILE A 211 -21.90 -23.20 -14.49
N GLU A 212 -21.19 -23.91 -13.60
CA GLU A 212 -21.82 -24.59 -12.46
C GLU A 212 -22.36 -23.60 -11.42
N GLU A 213 -21.69 -22.47 -11.18
CA GLU A 213 -22.19 -21.38 -10.34
C GLU A 213 -23.47 -20.76 -10.90
N ALA A 214 -23.53 -20.51 -12.20
CA ALA A 214 -24.74 -19.98 -12.85
C ALA A 214 -25.93 -20.94 -12.65
N ILE A 215 -25.72 -22.24 -12.83
CA ILE A 215 -26.74 -23.27 -12.63
C ILE A 215 -27.20 -23.33 -11.17
N GLU A 216 -26.26 -23.38 -10.22
CA GLU A 216 -26.61 -23.51 -8.81
C GLU A 216 -27.34 -22.26 -8.30
N LEU A 217 -26.90 -21.07 -8.71
CA LEU A 217 -27.55 -19.82 -8.33
C LEU A 217 -28.94 -19.67 -8.96
N PHE A 218 -29.11 -20.10 -10.22
CA PHE A 218 -30.42 -20.10 -10.89
C PHE A 218 -31.43 -20.98 -10.15
N ARG A 219 -31.02 -22.21 -9.81
CA ARG A 219 -31.84 -23.14 -9.02
C ARG A 219 -32.14 -22.60 -7.63
N HIS A 220 -31.17 -21.97 -6.98
CA HIS A 220 -31.36 -21.33 -5.69
C HIS A 220 -32.42 -20.22 -5.77
N GLN A 221 -32.33 -19.32 -6.74
CA GLN A 221 -33.31 -18.25 -6.90
C GLN A 221 -34.72 -18.77 -7.24
N GLU A 222 -34.83 -19.80 -8.09
CA GLU A 222 -36.12 -20.43 -8.35
C GLU A 222 -36.72 -21.06 -7.09
N ALA A 223 -35.90 -21.76 -6.29
CA ALA A 223 -36.35 -22.40 -5.06
C ALA A 223 -36.84 -21.38 -4.04
N VAL A 224 -36.08 -20.29 -3.82
CA VAL A 224 -36.47 -19.19 -2.94
C VAL A 224 -37.76 -18.53 -3.42
N SER A 225 -37.86 -18.22 -4.72
CA SER A 225 -39.06 -17.61 -5.31
C SER A 225 -40.30 -18.49 -5.16
N LYS A 226 -40.15 -19.82 -5.26
CA LYS A 226 -41.23 -20.80 -5.05
C LYS A 226 -41.61 -20.96 -3.58
N MET A 227 -40.65 -20.91 -2.66
CA MET A 227 -40.90 -21.14 -1.22
C MET A 227 -41.44 -19.91 -0.49
N GLU A 228 -40.85 -18.74 -0.72
CA GLU A 228 -41.18 -17.53 0.04
C GLU A 228 -42.25 -16.68 -0.63
N GLY A 229 -42.56 -16.95 -1.91
CA GLY A 229 -43.49 -16.13 -2.71
C GLY A 229 -43.00 -14.70 -2.95
N ILE A 230 -41.76 -14.40 -2.57
CA ILE A 230 -41.07 -13.14 -2.84
C ILE A 230 -40.11 -13.43 -3.99
N PRO A 231 -40.29 -12.80 -5.16
CA PRO A 231 -39.38 -13.00 -6.27
C PRO A 231 -38.01 -12.47 -5.86
N ASN A 232 -36.99 -13.34 -5.90
CA ASN A 232 -35.63 -12.94 -5.58
C ASN A 232 -35.06 -12.16 -6.78
N ASP A 233 -35.38 -10.87 -6.83
CA ASP A 233 -35.17 -10.00 -8.01
C ASP A 233 -33.74 -9.56 -8.27
N THR A 234 -32.75 -10.20 -7.63
CA THR A 234 -31.36 -9.78 -7.77
C THR A 234 -30.78 -10.22 -9.12
N PRO A 235 -30.43 -9.29 -10.02
CA PRO A 235 -30.01 -9.62 -11.38
C PRO A 235 -28.54 -10.04 -11.41
N TYR A 236 -28.27 -11.21 -11.97
CA TYR A 236 -26.91 -11.69 -12.24
C TYR A 236 -26.68 -11.83 -13.74
N MET A 237 -25.50 -11.41 -14.17
CA MET A 237 -25.01 -11.58 -15.53
C MET A 237 -23.70 -12.37 -15.47
N PHE A 238 -23.75 -13.62 -15.94
CA PHE A 238 -22.54 -14.42 -16.12
C PHE A 238 -22.05 -14.23 -17.55
N ILE A 239 -20.77 -13.93 -17.74
CA ILE A 239 -20.20 -13.68 -19.05
C ILE A 239 -19.00 -14.60 -19.26
N LEU A 240 -19.02 -15.36 -20.35
CA LEU A 240 -17.87 -16.10 -20.82
C LEU A 240 -17.27 -15.31 -21.99
N PHE A 241 -16.14 -14.65 -21.73
CA PHE A 241 -15.46 -13.81 -22.70
C PHE A 241 -14.69 -14.63 -23.72
N ASP A 242 -14.62 -14.07 -24.92
CA ASP A 242 -13.91 -14.63 -26.05
C ASP A 242 -12.73 -13.72 -26.41
N GLN A 243 -11.62 -14.30 -26.82
CA GLN A 243 -10.37 -13.59 -27.12
C GLN A 243 -9.86 -12.74 -25.96
N GLU A 244 -9.73 -13.33 -24.77
CA GLU A 244 -8.94 -12.72 -23.70
C GLU A 244 -7.49 -12.57 -24.16
N ASN A 245 -6.93 -13.59 -24.78
CA ASN A 245 -5.63 -13.50 -25.44
C ASN A 245 -5.82 -13.03 -26.89
N PRO A 246 -5.28 -11.87 -27.33
CA PRO A 246 -4.03 -11.24 -26.86
C PRO A 246 -4.18 -9.94 -26.04
N GLY A 247 -5.35 -9.61 -25.47
CA GLY A 247 -5.51 -8.38 -24.68
C GLY A 247 -6.94 -7.99 -24.32
N ALA A 248 -7.68 -8.92 -23.71
CA ALA A 248 -9.03 -8.76 -23.19
C ALA A 248 -10.03 -8.22 -24.24
N LEU A 249 -9.98 -8.73 -25.48
CA LEU A 249 -10.72 -8.12 -26.60
C LEU A 249 -12.24 -8.25 -26.43
N GLY A 250 -12.70 -9.42 -25.97
CA GLY A 250 -14.11 -9.68 -25.68
C GLY A 250 -14.69 -8.72 -24.65
N SER A 251 -14.02 -8.56 -23.51
CA SER A 251 -14.44 -7.65 -22.44
C SER A 251 -14.29 -6.18 -22.81
N ARG A 252 -13.23 -5.77 -23.54
CA ARG A 252 -13.09 -4.40 -24.07
C ARG A 252 -14.22 -4.04 -25.01
N SER A 253 -14.55 -4.94 -25.93
CA SER A 253 -15.65 -4.75 -26.86
C SER A 253 -16.98 -4.67 -26.13
N PHE A 254 -17.21 -5.57 -25.17
CA PHE A 254 -18.42 -5.58 -24.34
C PHE A 254 -18.60 -4.27 -23.58
N VAL A 255 -17.55 -3.80 -22.89
CA VAL A 255 -17.57 -2.54 -22.13
C VAL A 255 -17.87 -1.33 -23.02
N SER A 256 -17.27 -1.28 -24.20
CA SER A 256 -17.46 -0.20 -25.17
C SER A 256 -18.87 -0.21 -25.76
N ASN A 257 -19.31 -1.36 -26.30
CA ASN A 257 -20.55 -1.48 -27.06
C ASN A 257 -21.79 -1.35 -26.18
N ASN A 258 -21.75 -1.87 -24.95
CA ASN A 258 -22.86 -1.78 -24.00
C ASN A 258 -22.83 -0.48 -23.16
N LYS A 259 -21.88 0.42 -23.41
CA LYS A 259 -21.73 1.69 -22.67
C LYS A 259 -21.69 1.47 -21.15
N ILE A 260 -20.95 0.45 -20.71
CA ILE A 260 -20.83 0.06 -19.29
C ILE A 260 -20.42 1.26 -18.41
N SER A 261 -19.60 2.18 -18.93
CA SER A 261 -19.23 3.40 -18.21
C SER A 261 -20.42 4.29 -17.85
N LYS A 262 -21.44 4.35 -18.71
CA LYS A 262 -22.68 5.07 -18.45
C LYS A 262 -23.49 4.34 -17.37
N MET A 263 -23.65 3.02 -17.50
CA MET A 263 -24.36 2.19 -16.51
C MET A 263 -23.72 2.27 -15.12
N ALA A 264 -22.39 2.18 -15.04
CA ALA A 264 -21.63 2.32 -13.81
C ALA A 264 -21.85 3.70 -13.15
N SER A 265 -21.85 4.77 -13.95
CA SER A 265 -22.12 6.13 -13.46
C SER A 265 -23.55 6.31 -12.92
N GLN A 266 -24.48 5.47 -13.37
CA GLN A 266 -25.87 5.42 -12.93
C GLN A 266 -26.10 4.41 -11.80
N SER A 267 -25.03 3.76 -11.29
CA SER A 267 -25.08 2.70 -10.27
C SER A 267 -25.95 1.50 -10.68
N GLU A 268 -26.04 1.21 -11.98
CA GLU A 268 -26.77 0.05 -12.51
C GLU A 268 -25.97 -1.26 -12.38
N ILE A 269 -24.66 -1.18 -12.12
CA ILE A 269 -23.78 -2.33 -11.91
C ILE A 269 -23.22 -2.26 -10.50
N ALA A 270 -23.37 -3.35 -9.76
CA ALA A 270 -22.89 -3.52 -8.39
C ALA A 270 -21.37 -3.72 -8.36
N TYR A 271 -20.92 -4.76 -9.06
CA TYR A 271 -19.51 -5.13 -9.18
C TYR A 271 -19.26 -6.06 -10.38
N PHE A 272 -17.99 -6.27 -10.69
CA PHE A 272 -17.49 -7.27 -11.63
C PHE A 272 -16.49 -8.20 -10.94
N LEU A 273 -16.76 -9.51 -10.96
CA LEU A 273 -15.86 -10.55 -10.47
C LEU A 273 -15.31 -11.34 -11.66
N ASN A 274 -14.00 -11.24 -11.90
CA ASN A 274 -13.30 -12.09 -12.86
C ASN A 274 -12.72 -13.31 -12.14
N ILE A 275 -12.98 -14.49 -12.68
CA ILE A 275 -12.40 -15.75 -12.23
C ILE A 275 -11.46 -16.21 -13.32
N ASP A 276 -10.18 -16.22 -13.01
CA ASP A 276 -9.11 -16.55 -13.94
C ASP A 276 -8.15 -17.54 -13.28
N THR A 277 -7.54 -18.45 -14.04
CA THR A 277 -6.47 -19.35 -13.59
C THR A 277 -6.70 -19.94 -12.19
N ILE A 278 -7.51 -21.00 -12.13
CA ILE A 278 -7.86 -21.65 -10.86
C ILE A 278 -7.65 -23.17 -10.91
N GLY A 279 -7.35 -23.73 -9.75
CA GLY A 279 -7.36 -25.17 -9.49
C GLY A 279 -5.97 -25.82 -9.47
N ASN A 280 -4.89 -25.04 -9.57
CA ASN A 280 -3.52 -25.54 -9.39
C ASN A 280 -2.95 -25.20 -8.00
N ASP A 281 -3.33 -24.06 -7.44
CA ASP A 281 -2.93 -23.64 -6.09
C ASP A 281 -4.10 -22.97 -5.36
N ARG A 282 -3.88 -22.55 -4.10
CA ARG A 282 -4.87 -21.80 -3.33
C ARG A 282 -5.18 -20.48 -4.02
N VAL A 283 -6.46 -20.29 -4.29
CA VAL A 283 -6.99 -19.07 -4.87
C VAL A 283 -6.70 -17.86 -3.98
N MET A 284 -6.46 -16.71 -4.60
CA MET A 284 -6.16 -15.43 -3.98
C MET A 284 -6.87 -14.29 -4.70
N ILE A 285 -7.01 -13.17 -4.00
CA ILE A 285 -7.54 -11.93 -4.56
C ILE A 285 -6.37 -11.11 -5.08
N GLN A 286 -6.33 -10.89 -6.40
CA GLN A 286 -5.36 -9.98 -7.00
C GLN A 286 -5.99 -8.60 -7.25
N THR A 287 -5.31 -7.57 -6.79
CA THR A 287 -5.79 -6.18 -6.79
C THR A 287 -4.81 -5.32 -7.58
N LEU A 288 -4.83 -5.49 -8.89
CA LEU A 288 -3.83 -4.91 -9.76
C LEU A 288 -4.04 -3.40 -9.94
N PRO A 289 -2.94 -2.60 -10.03
CA PRO A 289 -3.03 -1.18 -10.33
C PRO A 289 -3.34 -0.98 -11.82
N TYR A 290 -4.51 -0.44 -12.13
CA TYR A 290 -4.91 -0.13 -13.50
C TYR A 290 -4.84 1.37 -13.76
N GLU A 291 -3.90 1.79 -14.61
CA GLU A 291 -3.82 3.18 -15.04
C GLU A 291 -4.94 3.51 -16.03
N HIS A 292 -5.71 4.54 -15.71
CA HIS A 292 -6.72 5.09 -16.59
C HIS A 292 -6.79 6.61 -16.43
N LYS A 293 -6.67 7.36 -17.54
CA LYS A 293 -6.77 8.83 -17.55
C LYS A 293 -5.88 9.50 -16.48
N HIS A 294 -4.62 9.07 -16.39
CA HIS A 294 -3.62 9.56 -15.42
C HIS A 294 -3.96 9.29 -13.94
N GLN A 295 -4.86 8.36 -13.66
CA GLN A 295 -5.17 7.89 -12.32
C GLN A 295 -4.94 6.38 -12.25
N THR A 296 -4.35 5.92 -11.15
CA THR A 296 -4.26 4.49 -10.85
C THR A 296 -5.52 4.07 -10.11
N LEU A 297 -6.23 3.10 -10.66
CA LEU A 297 -7.45 2.52 -10.11
C LEU A 297 -7.12 1.17 -9.47
N PHE A 298 -7.74 0.90 -8.32
CA PHE A 298 -7.55 -0.33 -7.54
C PHE A 298 -8.91 -0.97 -7.25
N THR A 299 -8.92 -2.28 -7.03
CA THR A 299 -10.07 -2.99 -6.44
C THR A 299 -10.47 -2.31 -5.12
N PRO A 300 -11.75 -1.97 -4.92
CA PRO A 300 -12.18 -1.25 -3.73
C PRO A 300 -12.21 -2.16 -2.49
N ARG A 301 -11.92 -1.58 -1.32
CA ARG A 301 -11.83 -2.32 -0.04
C ARG A 301 -13.07 -3.13 0.28
N TRP A 302 -14.27 -2.58 0.05
CA TRP A 302 -15.53 -3.24 0.42
C TRP A 302 -15.71 -4.57 -0.32
N LEU A 303 -15.29 -4.62 -1.59
CA LEU A 303 -15.38 -5.80 -2.44
C LEU A 303 -14.41 -6.88 -1.95
N VAL A 304 -13.17 -6.50 -1.66
CA VAL A 304 -12.17 -7.40 -1.05
C VAL A 304 -12.65 -7.90 0.31
N ASN A 305 -13.20 -7.02 1.16
CA ASN A 305 -13.70 -7.40 2.48
C ASN A 305 -14.82 -8.44 2.39
N SER A 306 -15.75 -8.26 1.44
CA SER A 306 -16.86 -9.18 1.21
C SER A 306 -16.37 -10.56 0.78
N MET A 307 -15.38 -10.62 -0.12
CA MET A 307 -14.77 -11.88 -0.55
C MET A 307 -13.98 -12.55 0.57
N VAL A 308 -13.18 -11.79 1.32
CA VAL A 308 -12.44 -12.31 2.48
C VAL A 308 -13.39 -12.90 3.52
N GLN A 309 -14.46 -12.19 3.88
CA GLN A 309 -15.46 -12.69 4.83
C GLN A 309 -16.13 -13.97 4.33
N SER A 310 -16.47 -14.04 3.05
CA SER A 310 -17.06 -15.22 2.42
C SER A 310 -16.09 -16.41 2.46
N ALA A 311 -14.80 -16.17 2.19
CA ALA A 311 -13.78 -17.20 2.26
C ALA A 311 -13.58 -17.75 3.67
N TYR A 312 -13.54 -16.88 4.70
CA TYR A 312 -13.43 -17.32 6.09
C TYR A 312 -14.70 -18.01 6.62
N ALA A 313 -15.85 -17.83 5.97
CA ALA A 313 -17.05 -18.62 6.27
C ALA A 313 -16.93 -20.07 5.74
N VAL A 314 -16.23 -20.27 4.62
CA VAL A 314 -15.97 -21.59 4.02
C VAL A 314 -14.80 -22.30 4.69
N ASN A 315 -13.67 -21.62 4.82
CA ASN A 315 -12.45 -22.11 5.45
C ASN A 315 -12.00 -21.15 6.56
N PRO A 316 -12.43 -21.38 7.82
CA PRO A 316 -12.12 -20.48 8.94
C PRO A 316 -10.65 -20.42 9.33
N VAL A 317 -9.84 -21.39 8.93
CA VAL A 317 -8.43 -21.47 9.33
C VAL A 317 -7.56 -20.69 8.36
N ASP A 318 -7.68 -21.00 7.06
CA ASP A 318 -6.80 -20.42 6.05
C ASP A 318 -7.44 -19.25 5.30
N GLY A 319 -8.75 -19.30 5.04
CA GLY A 319 -9.50 -18.27 4.32
C GLY A 319 -8.96 -18.04 2.91
N ILE A 320 -8.78 -16.77 2.52
CA ILE A 320 -8.22 -16.36 1.23
C ILE A 320 -7.14 -15.28 1.42
N ALA A 321 -6.06 -15.35 0.64
CA ALA A 321 -5.01 -14.34 0.66
C ALA A 321 -5.35 -13.15 -0.27
N VAL A 322 -4.87 -11.95 0.08
CA VAL A 322 -4.94 -10.75 -0.78
C VAL A 322 -3.55 -10.50 -1.35
N GLY A 323 -3.33 -10.82 -2.63
CA GLY A 323 -2.08 -10.60 -3.35
C GLY A 323 -1.32 -11.85 -3.73
N SER A 324 -0.77 -12.57 -2.73
CA SER A 324 0.05 -13.77 -2.94
C SER A 324 -0.38 -14.86 -1.95
N SER A 325 -0.60 -16.09 -2.44
CA SER A 325 -0.95 -17.27 -1.65
C SER A 325 0.23 -17.85 -0.87
N SER A 326 1.47 -17.52 -1.27
CA SER A 326 2.71 -18.11 -0.74
C SER A 326 2.90 -17.99 0.78
N SER A 327 2.61 -16.81 1.35
CA SER A 327 2.60 -16.58 2.80
C SER A 327 1.94 -15.25 3.16
N ILE A 328 1.47 -15.14 4.41
CA ILE A 328 0.95 -13.88 4.97
C ILE A 328 1.96 -12.73 4.81
N GLY A 329 3.25 -12.98 5.03
CA GLY A 329 4.29 -11.95 4.90
C GLY A 329 4.45 -11.43 3.47
N VAL A 330 4.40 -12.32 2.47
CA VAL A 330 4.50 -11.94 1.05
C VAL A 330 3.21 -11.23 0.59
N SER A 331 2.04 -11.67 1.05
CA SER A 331 0.75 -10.99 0.82
C SER A 331 0.75 -9.57 1.38
N VAL A 332 1.22 -9.36 2.60
CA VAL A 332 1.34 -8.03 3.22
C VAL A 332 2.31 -7.14 2.41
N MET A 333 3.46 -7.70 2.02
CA MET A 333 4.44 -7.00 1.19
C MET A 333 3.89 -6.62 -0.20
N TYR A 334 3.15 -7.52 -0.86
CA TYR A 334 2.41 -7.22 -2.09
C TYR A 334 1.50 -6.01 -1.93
N GLN A 335 0.68 -5.99 -0.86
CA GLN A 335 -0.31 -4.94 -0.63
C GLN A 335 0.33 -3.57 -0.40
N ALA A 336 1.54 -3.52 0.13
CA ALA A 336 2.32 -2.28 0.21
C ALA A 336 2.91 -1.89 -1.16
N HIS A 337 3.59 -2.82 -1.84
CA HIS A 337 4.27 -2.54 -3.11
C HIS A 337 3.31 -2.14 -4.23
N ARG A 338 2.09 -2.70 -4.28
CA ARG A 338 1.12 -2.36 -5.33
C ARG A 338 0.77 -0.86 -5.38
N TYR A 339 0.86 -0.13 -4.26
CA TYR A 339 0.58 1.31 -4.21
C TYR A 339 1.71 2.18 -4.77
N HIS A 340 2.89 1.60 -4.96
CA HIS A 340 4.03 2.24 -5.61
C HIS A 340 4.10 1.98 -7.11
N LEU A 341 3.18 1.17 -7.65
CA LEU A 341 3.07 0.94 -9.09
C LEU A 341 1.95 1.81 -9.68
N HIS A 342 2.25 2.49 -10.79
CA HIS A 342 1.25 3.27 -11.53
C HIS A 342 0.34 2.39 -12.38
N SER A 343 0.91 1.35 -12.99
CA SER A 343 0.19 0.30 -13.68
C SER A 343 1.03 -0.96 -13.79
N ILE A 344 0.36 -2.08 -14.00
CA ILE A 344 0.95 -3.33 -14.46
C ILE A 344 0.71 -3.50 -15.97
N SER A 345 1.55 -4.30 -16.65
CA SER A 345 1.40 -4.62 -18.07
C SER A 345 0.27 -5.62 -18.35
N TYR A 346 0.01 -6.51 -17.39
CA TYR A 346 -1.11 -7.45 -17.43
C TYR A 346 -2.43 -6.70 -17.51
N LEU A 347 -3.33 -7.21 -18.34
CA LEU A 347 -4.68 -6.70 -18.54
C LEU A 347 -5.62 -7.89 -18.71
N GLY A 348 -6.17 -8.38 -17.60
CA GLY A 348 -7.26 -9.33 -17.62
C GLY A 348 -8.59 -8.67 -17.94
N ASP A 349 -9.65 -9.47 -18.02
CA ASP A 349 -11.00 -9.00 -18.35
C ASP A 349 -11.57 -8.00 -17.33
N GLU A 350 -11.07 -7.94 -16.09
CA GLU A 350 -11.45 -6.95 -15.09
C GLU A 350 -10.88 -5.55 -15.35
N GLY A 351 -9.80 -5.44 -16.12
CA GLY A 351 -9.19 -4.16 -16.44
C GLY A 351 -10.14 -3.20 -17.18
N PRO A 352 -10.75 -3.63 -18.30
CA PRO A 352 -11.76 -2.84 -19.03
C PRO A 352 -12.94 -2.38 -18.16
N PHE A 353 -13.43 -3.22 -17.24
CA PHE A 353 -14.51 -2.86 -16.31
C PHE A 353 -14.04 -1.85 -15.27
N THR A 354 -12.83 -2.01 -14.74
CA THR A 354 -12.20 -1.03 -13.83
C THR A 354 -12.08 0.33 -14.52
N TRP A 355 -11.63 0.38 -15.77
CA TRP A 355 -11.56 1.61 -16.57
C TRP A 355 -12.92 2.26 -16.83
N ALA A 356 -13.97 1.44 -16.93
CA ALA A 356 -15.34 1.93 -17.04
C ALA A 356 -15.92 2.48 -15.72
N GLY A 357 -15.21 2.33 -14.60
CA GLY A 357 -15.65 2.78 -13.28
C GLY A 357 -16.51 1.76 -12.55
N VAL A 358 -16.51 0.50 -12.99
CA VAL A 358 -17.13 -0.62 -12.26
C VAL A 358 -16.14 -1.11 -11.20
N ASP A 359 -16.64 -1.26 -9.98
CA ASP A 359 -15.89 -1.85 -8.89
C ASP A 359 -15.59 -3.33 -9.23
N SER A 360 -14.31 -3.64 -9.49
CA SER A 360 -13.91 -4.91 -10.12
C SER A 360 -12.83 -5.65 -9.32
N MET A 361 -12.85 -6.98 -9.35
CA MET A 361 -11.93 -7.86 -8.61
C MET A 361 -11.51 -9.06 -9.45
N LEU A 362 -10.24 -9.45 -9.35
CA LEU A 362 -9.67 -10.65 -9.95
C LEU A 362 -9.49 -11.72 -8.87
N LEU A 363 -10.06 -12.90 -9.10
CA LEU A 363 -9.90 -14.10 -8.31
C LEU A 363 -9.08 -15.12 -9.13
N THR A 364 -7.92 -15.51 -8.62
CA THR A 364 -6.94 -16.33 -9.35
C THR A 364 -6.01 -17.03 -8.39
N ASP A 365 -5.42 -18.16 -8.76
CA ASP A 365 -4.28 -18.75 -8.05
C ASP A 365 -2.92 -18.40 -8.73
N ASN A 366 -2.96 -17.59 -9.80
CA ASN A 366 -1.78 -17.15 -10.53
C ASN A 366 -1.24 -15.81 -9.97
N ASP A 367 -0.03 -15.80 -9.36
CA ASP A 367 0.66 -14.60 -8.90
C ASP A 367 1.26 -13.79 -10.08
N TYR A 368 0.42 -13.00 -10.75
CA TYR A 368 0.84 -12.08 -11.82
C TYR A 368 1.84 -11.00 -11.36
N PHE A 369 2.02 -10.77 -10.06
CA PHE A 369 2.85 -9.69 -9.53
C PHE A 369 4.28 -10.14 -9.25
N TYR A 370 4.46 -11.18 -8.43
CA TYR A 370 5.80 -11.73 -8.25
C TYR A 370 6.24 -12.59 -9.42
N GLY A 371 5.30 -13.08 -10.24
CA GLY A 371 5.60 -13.93 -11.41
C GLY A 371 6.12 -15.30 -10.99
N GLU A 372 5.84 -15.73 -9.76
CA GLU A 372 6.15 -17.07 -9.26
C GLU A 372 5.01 -18.02 -9.63
N ASN A 373 4.78 -18.20 -10.93
CA ASN A 373 4.08 -19.38 -11.43
C ASN A 373 5.01 -20.27 -12.22
N SER A 374 5.93 -20.85 -11.46
CA SER A 374 6.29 -22.24 -11.59
C SER A 374 6.72 -22.69 -10.21
N HIS A 375 5.94 -23.60 -9.65
CA HIS A 375 6.16 -24.35 -8.43
C HIS A 375 7.47 -24.10 -7.67
N SER A 376 7.32 -23.67 -6.42
CA SER A 376 8.06 -24.25 -5.31
C SER A 376 7.74 -25.75 -5.22
N SER A 377 8.22 -26.55 -6.17
CA SER A 377 8.34 -27.99 -6.00
C SER A 377 9.80 -28.33 -6.23
N ASN A 378 10.38 -28.97 -5.22
CA ASN A 378 11.61 -29.75 -5.37
C ASN A 378 11.39 -30.98 -6.28
N ASP A 379 10.35 -30.99 -7.12
CA ASP A 379 10.02 -32.08 -8.01
C ASP A 379 10.61 -31.75 -9.38
N ILE A 380 11.69 -32.46 -9.68
CA ILE A 380 12.55 -32.35 -10.86
C ILE A 380 11.79 -32.69 -12.17
N GLU A 381 10.53 -33.09 -12.10
CA GLU A 381 9.72 -33.47 -13.26
C GLU A 381 8.86 -32.29 -13.74
N LYS A 382 9.49 -31.46 -14.62
CA LYS A 382 8.91 -30.37 -15.43
C LYS A 382 7.92 -29.43 -14.70
N PRO A 383 8.28 -28.16 -14.46
CA PRO A 383 7.33 -27.21 -13.89
C PRO A 383 6.09 -27.14 -14.76
N PHE A 384 4.92 -27.33 -14.16
CA PHE A 384 3.65 -26.93 -14.76
C PHE A 384 3.74 -25.43 -15.08
N ILE A 385 3.43 -25.08 -16.34
CA ILE A 385 3.44 -23.71 -16.83
C ILE A 385 2.06 -23.47 -17.43
N SER A 386 1.33 -22.54 -16.81
CA SER A 386 0.00 -22.13 -17.25
C SER A 386 0.02 -21.73 -18.73
N GLY A 387 -0.98 -22.18 -19.51
CA GLY A 387 -1.08 -21.86 -20.94
C GLY A 387 -0.08 -22.59 -21.86
N GLU A 388 0.73 -23.52 -21.34
CA GLU A 388 1.54 -24.45 -22.15
C GLU A 388 0.85 -25.80 -22.35
N LEU A 389 1.44 -26.70 -23.13
CA LEU A 389 0.86 -28.02 -23.42
C LEU A 389 0.67 -28.90 -22.17
N SER A 390 1.43 -28.64 -21.09
CA SER A 390 1.28 -29.29 -19.80
C SER A 390 0.02 -28.87 -19.04
N ASP A 391 -0.62 -27.77 -19.45
CA ASP A 391 -1.85 -27.26 -18.83
C ASP A 391 -3.08 -28.10 -19.22
N GLN A 392 -3.21 -29.23 -18.52
CA GLN A 392 -4.16 -30.31 -18.78
C GLN A 392 -5.03 -30.62 -17.55
N PRO A 393 -6.25 -31.18 -17.71
CA PRO A 393 -7.22 -31.32 -16.62
C PRO A 393 -6.80 -32.28 -15.50
N ASN A 394 -5.83 -33.15 -15.76
CA ASN A 394 -5.30 -34.09 -14.76
C ASN A 394 -4.38 -33.42 -13.74
N HIS A 395 -3.96 -32.17 -13.96
CA HIS A 395 -3.17 -31.38 -13.00
C HIS A 395 -4.04 -30.50 -12.11
N LEU A 396 -5.34 -30.42 -12.37
CA LEU A 396 -6.27 -29.67 -11.52
C LEU A 396 -6.57 -30.44 -10.23
N ASP A 397 -6.46 -29.77 -9.09
CA ASP A 397 -6.84 -30.29 -7.79
C ASP A 397 -8.36 -30.12 -7.55
N PRO A 398 -9.12 -31.23 -7.45
CA PRO A 398 -10.56 -31.16 -7.20
C PRO A 398 -10.93 -30.49 -5.87
N ASP A 399 -10.09 -30.60 -4.84
CA ASP A 399 -10.37 -30.02 -3.52
C ASP A 399 -10.22 -28.49 -3.57
N LEU A 400 -9.20 -27.98 -4.26
CA LEU A 400 -9.01 -26.53 -4.47
C LEU A 400 -10.12 -25.92 -5.34
N ILE A 401 -10.54 -26.62 -6.39
CA ILE A 401 -11.69 -26.21 -7.22
C ILE A 401 -12.96 -26.13 -6.38
N LYS A 402 -13.21 -27.16 -5.54
CA LYS A 402 -14.38 -27.20 -4.67
C LYS A 402 -14.36 -26.09 -3.63
N GLU A 403 -13.21 -25.82 -3.02
CA GLU A 403 -13.04 -24.70 -2.09
C GLU A 403 -13.35 -23.38 -2.79
N THR A 404 -12.75 -23.14 -3.96
CA THR A 404 -12.98 -21.92 -4.75
C THR A 404 -14.45 -21.73 -5.11
N ALA A 405 -15.14 -22.78 -5.58
CA ALA A 405 -16.57 -22.74 -5.87
C ALA A 405 -17.39 -22.39 -4.62
N ASN A 406 -17.11 -23.02 -3.47
CA ASN A 406 -17.78 -22.65 -2.23
C ASN A 406 -17.56 -21.17 -1.85
N ILE A 407 -16.34 -20.66 -2.00
CA ILE A 407 -16.03 -19.25 -1.72
C ILE A 407 -16.85 -18.32 -2.62
N VAL A 408 -16.87 -18.60 -3.93
CA VAL A 408 -17.61 -17.80 -4.92
C VAL A 408 -19.10 -17.85 -4.61
N TYR A 409 -19.68 -19.02 -4.44
CA TYR A 409 -21.09 -19.19 -4.09
C TYR A 409 -21.48 -18.40 -2.83
N HIS A 410 -20.70 -18.53 -1.74
CA HIS A 410 -20.95 -17.79 -0.51
C HIS A 410 -20.83 -16.27 -0.71
N PHE A 411 -19.91 -15.80 -1.54
CA PHE A 411 -19.77 -14.39 -1.90
C PHE A 411 -20.99 -13.89 -2.70
N LEU A 412 -21.50 -14.67 -3.65
CA LEU A 412 -22.69 -14.31 -4.42
C LEU A 412 -23.94 -14.22 -3.54
N LEU A 413 -24.09 -15.11 -2.56
CA LEU A 413 -25.17 -15.05 -1.58
C LEU A 413 -25.01 -13.86 -0.62
N ALA A 414 -23.81 -13.61 -0.11
CA ALA A 414 -23.54 -12.51 0.82
C ALA A 414 -23.80 -11.12 0.21
N THR A 415 -23.75 -11.04 -1.13
CA THR A 415 -23.99 -9.81 -1.86
C THR A 415 -25.42 -9.69 -2.39
N LEU A 416 -26.36 -10.58 -2.06
CA LEU A 416 -27.75 -10.52 -2.55
C LEU A 416 -28.47 -9.20 -2.19
N ASP A 417 -28.20 -8.64 -1.01
CA ASP A 417 -28.82 -7.41 -0.52
C ASP A 417 -28.00 -6.16 -0.87
N ASP A 418 -28.56 -5.29 -1.72
CA ASP A 418 -27.95 -4.00 -2.11
C ASP A 418 -27.69 -3.05 -0.92
N SER A 419 -28.34 -3.28 0.23
CA SER A 419 -28.30 -2.37 1.38
C SER A 419 -27.12 -2.55 2.33
N SER A 420 -26.41 -3.68 2.29
CA SER A 420 -25.46 -4.03 3.35
C SER A 420 -23.98 -3.87 2.99
N SER A 421 -23.62 -3.81 1.70
CA SER A 421 -22.22 -3.98 1.26
C SER A 421 -21.70 -3.00 0.21
N ILE A 422 -22.57 -2.37 -0.60
CA ILE A 422 -22.12 -1.53 -1.72
C ILE A 422 -22.23 -0.05 -1.34
N PRO A 423 -21.11 0.66 -1.12
CA PRO A 423 -21.13 2.09 -0.86
C PRO A 423 -21.60 2.83 -2.13
N ARG A 424 -22.86 3.26 -2.15
CA ARG A 424 -23.37 4.10 -3.23
C ARG A 424 -22.61 5.43 -3.21
N LYS A 425 -21.82 5.68 -4.26
CA LYS A 425 -21.09 6.94 -4.52
C LYS A 425 -22.08 8.09 -4.71
N SER A 426 -22.75 8.53 -3.65
CA SER A 426 -23.85 9.50 -3.71
C SER A 426 -23.62 10.66 -2.74
N PHE A 427 -22.52 11.40 -2.93
CA PHE A 427 -22.49 12.79 -2.47
C PHE A 427 -23.27 13.71 -3.41
N LYS A 428 -23.50 13.33 -4.68
CA LYS A 428 -24.20 14.16 -5.67
C LYS A 428 -25.70 14.37 -5.40
N ASN A 429 -26.33 13.49 -4.62
CA ASN A 429 -27.76 13.60 -4.32
C ASN A 429 -28.06 14.15 -2.92
N PHE A 430 -27.05 14.58 -2.16
CA PHE A 430 -27.28 15.08 -0.79
C PHE A 430 -28.07 16.39 -0.77
N SER A 431 -28.00 17.20 -1.85
CA SER A 431 -28.90 18.33 -1.99
C SER A 431 -29.10 18.73 -3.45
N ASN A 432 -30.28 19.26 -3.77
CA ASN A 432 -30.56 19.90 -5.06
C ASN A 432 -29.86 21.27 -5.22
N SER A 433 -29.15 21.77 -4.19
CA SER A 433 -28.47 23.06 -4.23
C SER A 433 -27.11 22.97 -4.94
N PRO A 434 -26.89 23.72 -6.03
CA PRO A 434 -25.62 23.75 -6.74
C PRO A 434 -24.45 24.19 -5.87
N THR A 435 -24.67 25.09 -4.91
CA THR A 435 -23.62 25.60 -4.02
C THR A 435 -23.18 24.56 -2.99
N ILE A 436 -24.12 23.76 -2.46
CA ILE A 436 -23.79 22.65 -1.57
C ILE A 436 -23.04 21.57 -2.35
N ASN A 437 -23.46 21.25 -3.57
CA ASN A 437 -22.76 20.26 -4.40
C ASN A 437 -21.36 20.74 -4.80
N LEU A 438 -21.19 22.04 -5.06
CA LEU A 438 -19.87 22.64 -5.26
C LEU A 438 -19.03 22.54 -3.98
N LEU A 439 -19.58 22.90 -2.82
CA LEU A 439 -18.90 22.82 -1.53
C LEU A 439 -18.47 21.39 -1.21
N LEU A 440 -19.36 20.41 -1.38
CA LEU A 440 -19.08 18.99 -1.19
C LEU A 440 -18.00 18.51 -2.15
N SER A 441 -18.07 18.88 -3.43
CA SER A 441 -17.02 18.54 -4.40
C SER A 441 -15.67 19.18 -4.06
N THR A 442 -15.66 20.43 -3.59
CA THR A 442 -14.44 21.10 -3.14
C THR A 442 -13.89 20.45 -1.87
N LEU A 443 -14.74 20.08 -0.92
CA LEU A 443 -14.37 19.39 0.30
C LEU A 443 -13.80 18.00 -0.01
N GLU A 444 -14.43 17.25 -0.90
CA GLU A 444 -13.96 15.95 -1.37
C GLU A 444 -12.59 16.07 -2.03
N LYS A 445 -12.38 17.08 -2.90
CA LYS A 445 -11.06 17.35 -3.49
C LYS A 445 -10.01 17.73 -2.44
N LEU A 446 -10.37 18.53 -1.44
CA LEU A 446 -9.48 18.89 -0.34
C LEU A 446 -9.14 17.67 0.53
N LEU A 447 -10.12 16.82 0.84
CA LEU A 447 -9.91 15.58 1.57
C LEU A 447 -9.01 14.63 0.79
N ASN A 448 -9.24 14.46 -0.52
CA ASN A 448 -8.38 13.67 -1.38
C ASN A 448 -6.98 14.27 -1.55
N LEU A 449 -6.83 15.60 -1.40
CA LEU A 449 -5.52 16.26 -1.42
C LEU A 449 -4.73 16.01 -0.13
N PHE A 450 -5.37 16.15 1.05
CA PHE A 450 -4.70 15.96 2.34
C PHE A 450 -4.55 14.50 2.74
N PHE A 451 -5.50 13.66 2.31
CA PHE A 451 -5.56 12.23 2.59
C PHE A 451 -5.48 11.46 1.27
N SER A 452 -4.40 11.70 0.51
CA SER A 452 -4.19 11.09 -0.81
C SER A 452 -4.18 9.56 -0.78
N GLY A 453 -3.86 8.97 0.38
CA GLY A 453 -3.91 7.53 0.59
C GLY A 453 -5.28 6.99 1.04
N ASN A 454 -6.37 7.76 1.02
CA ASN A 454 -7.66 7.34 1.63
C ASN A 454 -8.27 6.05 1.05
N THR A 455 -7.92 5.70 -0.19
CA THR A 455 -8.30 4.44 -0.84
C THR A 455 -7.38 3.27 -0.50
N GLN A 456 -6.28 3.51 0.22
CA GLN A 456 -5.35 2.48 0.64
C GLN A 456 -5.91 1.65 1.80
N TYR A 457 -5.67 0.35 1.75
CA TYR A 457 -6.07 -0.61 2.76
C TYR A 457 -5.10 -1.78 2.78
N LEU A 458 -5.08 -2.48 3.91
CA LEU A 458 -4.24 -3.63 4.20
C LEU A 458 -5.11 -4.74 4.81
N PHE A 459 -5.00 -5.94 4.28
CA PHE A 459 -5.57 -7.16 4.85
C PHE A 459 -4.48 -8.01 5.48
N ILE A 460 -4.71 -8.46 6.71
CA ILE A 460 -3.88 -9.44 7.40
C ILE A 460 -4.80 -10.60 7.81
N GLY A 461 -4.84 -11.63 6.97
CA GLY A 461 -5.85 -12.70 7.08
C GLY A 461 -7.28 -12.12 7.01
N PRO A 462 -8.15 -12.37 8.01
CA PRO A 462 -9.53 -11.87 7.99
C PRO A 462 -9.65 -10.39 8.37
N ILE A 463 -8.55 -9.76 8.82
CA ILE A 463 -8.58 -8.40 9.36
C ILE A 463 -8.27 -7.39 8.25
N GLY A 464 -9.30 -6.69 7.78
CA GLY A 464 -9.15 -5.54 6.87
C GLY A 464 -8.95 -4.22 7.60
N LEU A 465 -7.78 -3.63 7.49
CA LEU A 465 -7.42 -2.29 7.99
C LEU A 465 -7.48 -1.28 6.85
N GLY A 466 -8.27 -0.22 6.99
CA GLY A 466 -8.30 0.89 6.06
C GLY A 466 -7.37 2.02 6.49
N TYR A 467 -7.28 3.03 5.63
CA TYR A 467 -6.49 4.24 5.80
C TYR A 467 -6.45 4.81 7.24
N PHE A 468 -7.61 5.13 7.83
CA PHE A 468 -7.64 5.74 9.15
C PHE A 468 -7.19 4.81 10.28
N GLN A 469 -7.46 3.51 10.15
CA GLN A 469 -7.01 2.50 11.12
C GLN A 469 -5.48 2.38 11.07
N LEU A 470 -4.91 2.33 9.87
CA LEU A 470 -3.47 2.27 9.65
C LEU A 470 -2.75 3.53 10.14
N ILE A 471 -3.28 4.73 9.84
CA ILE A 471 -2.72 5.98 10.36
C ILE A 471 -2.74 6.01 11.88
N LEU A 472 -3.85 5.58 12.50
CA LEU A 472 -3.96 5.56 13.96
C LEU A 472 -2.88 4.66 14.57
N ILE A 473 -2.67 3.47 14.00
CA ILE A 473 -1.65 2.53 14.47
C ILE A 473 -0.25 3.12 14.25
N SER A 474 0.05 3.64 13.06
CA SER A 474 1.33 4.28 12.76
C SER A 474 1.64 5.44 13.71
N LEU A 475 0.67 6.32 13.95
CA LEU A 475 0.84 7.43 14.88
C LEU A 475 1.01 6.94 16.33
N PHE A 476 0.31 5.89 16.73
CA PHE A 476 0.50 5.27 18.04
C PHE A 476 1.93 4.74 18.21
N LEU A 477 2.46 4.02 17.22
CA LEU A 477 3.84 3.52 17.23
C LEU A 477 4.85 4.67 17.32
N LEU A 478 4.67 5.73 16.52
CA LEU A 478 5.57 6.89 16.52
C LEU A 478 5.48 7.69 17.84
N LEU A 479 4.29 7.87 18.40
CA LEU A 479 4.09 8.50 19.70
C LEU A 479 4.71 7.66 20.83
N PHE A 480 4.59 6.34 20.76
CA PHE A 480 5.24 5.45 21.72
C PHE A 480 6.75 5.65 21.71
N ILE A 481 7.39 5.69 20.54
CA ILE A 481 8.82 5.98 20.39
C ILE A 481 9.15 7.38 20.91
N TYR A 482 8.30 8.37 20.64
CA TYR A 482 8.49 9.74 21.13
C TYR A 482 8.51 9.82 22.67
N PHE A 483 7.56 9.17 23.33
CA PHE A 483 7.43 9.25 24.78
C PHE A 483 8.44 8.37 25.53
N THR A 484 8.77 7.20 24.99
CA THR A 484 9.69 6.25 25.64
C THR A 484 11.15 6.55 25.32
N THR A 485 11.51 6.63 24.04
CA THR A 485 12.92 6.66 23.61
C THR A 485 13.45 8.05 23.34
N PHE A 486 12.68 8.92 22.66
CA PHE A 486 13.15 10.27 22.31
C PHE A 486 13.45 11.12 23.56
N LYS A 487 12.60 11.04 24.60
CA LYS A 487 12.83 11.79 25.85
C LYS A 487 14.15 11.38 26.51
N ASN A 488 14.39 10.08 26.62
CA ASN A 488 15.62 9.53 27.20
C ASN A 488 16.85 9.95 26.37
N TYR A 489 16.77 9.83 25.05
CA TYR A 489 17.85 10.25 24.17
C TYR A 489 18.13 11.76 24.23
N ARG A 490 17.08 12.60 24.32
CA ARG A 490 17.24 14.04 24.51
C ARG A 490 17.98 14.35 25.81
N GLU A 491 17.62 13.69 26.90
CA GLU A 491 18.29 13.87 28.20
C GLU A 491 19.76 13.44 28.11
N LEU A 492 20.04 12.27 27.53
CA LEU A 492 21.40 11.78 27.30
C LEU A 492 22.23 12.77 26.48
N VAL A 493 21.71 13.26 25.36
CA VAL A 493 22.41 14.22 24.49
C VAL A 493 22.70 15.53 25.25
N LEU A 494 21.75 16.04 26.04
CA LEU A 494 21.95 17.25 26.83
C LEU A 494 22.99 17.05 27.94
N GLN A 495 22.99 15.90 28.61
CA GLN A 495 24.01 15.54 29.60
C GLN A 495 25.39 15.43 28.96
N TYR A 496 25.48 14.71 27.84
CA TYR A 496 26.71 14.52 27.08
C TYR A 496 27.30 15.87 26.63
N GLU A 497 26.48 16.76 26.07
CA GLU A 497 26.92 18.10 25.66
C GLU A 497 27.42 18.93 26.85
N LYS A 498 26.74 18.85 28.01
CA LYS A 498 27.17 19.54 29.23
C LYS A 498 28.52 19.03 29.70
N CYS A 499 28.71 17.71 29.75
CA CYS A 499 29.99 17.10 30.11
C CYS A 499 31.08 17.53 29.13
N LYS A 500 30.86 17.38 27.82
CA LYS A 500 31.82 17.77 26.77
C LYS A 500 32.20 19.25 26.84
N TYR A 501 31.24 20.14 27.12
CA TYR A 501 31.51 21.55 27.34
C TYR A 501 32.38 21.77 28.58
N GLN A 502 32.09 21.08 29.69
CA GLN A 502 32.91 21.15 30.90
C GLN A 502 34.33 20.60 30.68
N SER A 503 34.49 19.49 29.95
CA SER A 503 35.82 18.95 29.59
C SER A 503 36.61 19.97 28.78
N ARG A 504 35.98 20.57 27.76
CA ARG A 504 36.61 21.62 26.93
C ARG A 504 36.99 22.84 27.76
N LYS A 505 36.12 23.27 28.67
CA LYS A 505 36.40 24.39 29.59
C LYS A 505 37.56 24.07 30.54
N ARG A 506 37.65 22.83 31.04
CA ARG A 506 38.78 22.36 31.87
C ARG A 506 40.08 22.33 31.08
N ILE A 507 40.07 21.78 29.86
CA ILE A 507 41.24 21.75 28.97
C ILE A 507 41.70 23.18 28.64
N TYR A 508 40.76 24.08 28.33
CA TYR A 508 41.08 25.49 28.06
C TYR A 508 41.70 26.17 29.29
N ARG A 509 41.19 25.92 30.49
CA ARG A 509 41.78 26.43 31.74
C ARG A 509 43.17 25.87 32.01
N LEU A 510 43.38 24.57 31.83
CA LEU A 510 44.69 23.94 31.99
C LEU A 510 45.69 24.48 30.97
N LYS A 511 45.27 24.65 29.71
CA LYS A 511 46.11 25.26 28.67
C LYS A 511 46.44 26.72 29.02
N LYS A 512 45.48 27.49 29.51
CA LYS A 512 45.72 28.86 29.97
C LYS A 512 46.68 28.93 31.18
N HIS A 513 46.53 28.02 32.15
CA HIS A 513 47.40 27.96 33.32
C HIS A 513 48.84 27.56 32.94
N ASN A 514 49.02 26.58 32.05
CA ASN A 514 50.35 26.20 31.58
C ASN A 514 51.02 27.37 30.81
N ILE A 515 50.27 28.13 30.01
CA ILE A 515 50.79 29.32 29.32
C ILE A 515 51.14 30.45 30.31
N GLN A 516 50.43 30.60 31.43
CA GLN A 516 50.80 31.57 32.47
C GLN A 516 52.05 31.13 33.25
N ASN A 517 52.16 29.86 33.62
CA ASN A 517 53.35 29.35 34.29
C ASN A 517 54.61 29.44 33.40
N GLU A 518 54.51 29.22 32.09
CA GLU A 518 55.64 29.42 31.16
C GLU A 518 56.07 30.91 31.05
N ASN A 519 55.16 31.85 31.29
CA ASN A 519 55.50 33.29 31.28
C ASN A 519 56.06 33.77 32.64
N ASP A 520 55.59 33.23 33.76
CA ASP A 520 56.08 33.60 35.09
C ASP A 520 57.49 33.04 35.37
N GLU A 521 57.88 31.88 34.81
CA GLU A 521 59.27 31.39 34.86
C GLU A 521 60.24 32.22 33.98
N SER A 522 59.74 33.01 33.03
CA SER A 522 60.59 33.87 32.18
C SER A 522 60.91 35.25 32.80
N THR A 523 60.37 35.56 33.99
CA THR A 523 60.58 36.84 34.69
C THR A 523 61.28 36.74 36.05
N SER A 524 61.73 35.56 36.48
CA SER A 524 62.42 35.37 37.78
C SER A 524 63.95 35.19 37.70
N GLU A 525 64.59 35.43 36.56
CA GLU A 525 66.06 35.49 36.41
C GLU A 525 66.53 36.90 36.05
N ARG A 526 66.26 37.91 36.90
CA ARG A 526 66.98 39.19 36.81
C ARG A 526 66.94 40.04 38.09
N GLU A 527 67.41 39.50 39.20
CA GLU A 527 67.87 40.33 40.33
C GLU A 527 69.20 39.77 40.85
N ASP A 528 70.30 40.45 40.53
CA ASP A 528 71.31 40.90 41.50
C ASP A 528 72.53 41.56 40.82
N ASN A 529 72.94 42.71 41.38
CA ASN A 529 74.15 43.53 41.18
C ASN A 529 74.03 44.82 40.32
N HIS A 530 73.77 45.96 40.96
CA HIS A 530 74.84 46.86 41.46
C HIS A 530 74.27 48.13 42.12
N GLN A 531 75.02 48.59 43.12
CA GLN A 531 74.80 49.76 43.98
C GLN A 531 74.93 51.13 43.28
N SER A 532 74.18 52.08 43.86
CA SER A 532 74.53 53.46 44.26
C SER A 532 74.47 54.67 43.29
N LEU A 533 73.86 55.72 43.87
CA LEU A 533 74.04 57.18 43.75
C LEU A 533 73.08 58.02 42.87
N ASN A 534 72.15 58.68 43.62
CA ASN A 534 71.67 60.08 43.59
C ASN A 534 71.28 60.72 42.23
N GLU A 535 70.11 61.34 42.05
CA GLU A 535 69.72 62.65 42.61
C GLU A 535 68.25 63.01 42.27
N LEU A 536 67.60 63.62 43.27
CA LEU A 536 66.62 64.72 43.29
C LEU A 536 65.48 64.84 42.25
N SER A 537 64.26 64.86 42.79
CA SER A 537 63.33 66.03 42.92
C SER A 537 61.86 65.56 42.78
N SER A 538 61.16 65.34 43.89
CA SER A 538 60.37 66.29 44.71
C SER A 538 58.92 66.44 44.27
N SER A 539 58.01 66.10 45.21
CA SER A 539 56.69 66.70 45.50
C SER A 539 55.61 66.66 44.40
N SER A 540 54.32 66.44 44.66
CA SER A 540 53.55 66.27 45.88
C SER A 540 52.10 65.96 45.48
N ASN A 541 51.49 65.06 46.24
CA ASN A 541 50.10 64.99 46.71
C ASN A 541 48.94 65.78 46.05
N ASP A 542 47.85 65.00 46.01
CA ASP A 542 46.47 65.31 46.39
C ASP A 542 45.48 65.83 45.36
N GLY A 543 44.32 65.15 45.40
CA GLY A 543 43.04 65.84 45.34
C GLY A 543 42.07 65.19 44.38
N GLY A 544 41.12 64.43 44.91
CA GLY A 544 40.05 63.79 44.14
C GLY A 544 39.05 64.78 43.54
N GLY A 545 38.20 64.26 42.66
CA GLY A 545 37.13 65.04 42.05
C GLY A 545 36.29 64.21 41.11
N GLN A 546 35.16 63.75 41.63
CA GLN A 546 34.08 63.10 40.88
C GLN A 546 33.52 64.02 39.79
N SER A 547 33.23 63.47 38.60
CA SER A 547 31.94 63.62 37.89
C SER A 547 32.01 63.06 36.47
N SER A 548 31.21 62.05 36.17
CA SER A 548 30.60 61.84 34.83
C SER A 548 29.34 62.73 34.73
N PRO A 549 28.77 63.09 33.56
CA PRO A 549 28.27 62.10 32.58
C PRO A 549 28.15 62.52 31.08
N SER A 550 28.13 61.50 30.21
CA SER A 550 27.30 61.27 29.00
C SER A 550 26.89 62.40 28.03
N ILE A 551 27.01 62.16 26.70
CA ILE A 551 25.90 61.99 25.70
C ILE A 551 26.37 62.13 24.22
N SER A 552 26.08 61.06 23.45
CA SER A 552 25.64 60.92 22.02
C SER A 552 26.39 61.58 20.83
N SER A 553 26.83 60.80 19.83
CA SER A 553 26.17 60.51 18.51
C SER A 553 26.55 61.54 17.42
N SER A 554 26.66 61.31 16.11
CA SER A 554 26.59 60.17 15.16
C SER A 554 26.66 60.78 13.75
N SER A 555 27.42 60.22 12.80
CA SER A 555 27.19 60.23 11.31
C SER A 555 28.54 59.91 10.60
N SER A 556 28.80 58.83 9.86
CA SER A 556 28.15 58.13 8.72
C SER A 556 28.45 58.70 7.32
N SER A 557 29.30 57.98 6.55
CA SER A 557 29.27 57.78 5.08
C SER A 557 30.47 56.89 4.66
N SER A 558 30.38 55.60 4.29
CA SER A 558 29.75 54.88 3.14
C SER A 558 30.62 54.77 1.87
N ASN A 559 30.99 53.51 1.51
CA ASN A 559 31.14 52.88 0.18
C ASN A 559 31.80 51.48 0.40
N SER A 560 31.49 50.36 -0.26
CA SER A 560 30.49 49.95 -1.26
C SER A 560 30.60 48.41 -1.48
N LEU A 561 29.45 47.73 -1.58
CA LEU A 561 29.04 46.63 -2.50
C LEU A 561 30.02 45.53 -3.00
N ILE A 562 29.57 44.26 -2.94
CA ILE A 562 29.27 43.34 -4.08
C ILE A 562 28.52 42.09 -3.56
N PRO A 563 27.37 41.68 -4.16
CA PRO A 563 26.72 40.38 -3.94
C PRO A 563 26.61 39.48 -5.21
N LEU A 564 26.43 38.17 -4.97
CA LEU A 564 25.85 37.06 -5.79
C LEU A 564 26.20 36.87 -7.29
N SER A 565 26.58 35.63 -7.64
CA SER A 565 26.04 34.94 -8.83
C SER A 565 26.16 33.40 -8.78
N SER A 566 25.08 32.73 -9.15
CA SER A 566 24.87 31.32 -9.50
C SER A 566 25.38 30.97 -10.91
N VAL A 567 25.88 29.74 -11.15
CA VAL A 567 25.79 29.05 -12.47
C VAL A 567 25.70 27.52 -12.27
N ALA A 568 24.92 26.90 -13.13
CA ALA A 568 24.53 25.48 -13.18
C ALA A 568 25.53 24.54 -13.91
N ALA A 569 25.27 23.24 -13.71
CA ALA A 569 25.53 22.02 -14.48
C ALA A 569 26.41 22.03 -15.77
N ILE A 570 27.24 20.99 -15.87
CA ILE A 570 27.66 20.08 -16.99
C ILE A 570 28.87 19.31 -16.40
N GLY A 571 29.02 17.98 -16.36
CA GLY A 571 28.89 16.96 -17.40
C GLY A 571 30.29 16.40 -17.74
N SER A 572 30.47 15.07 -17.60
CA SER A 572 31.54 14.18 -18.13
C SER A 572 32.97 14.16 -17.56
N SER A 573 33.27 13.04 -16.88
CA SER A 573 34.26 11.97 -17.17
C SER A 573 35.76 12.22 -17.46
N ASN A 574 36.57 11.32 -16.86
CA ASN A 574 37.90 10.78 -17.23
C ASN A 574 39.16 11.55 -16.78
N THR A 575 39.89 11.09 -15.74
CA THR A 575 40.97 10.07 -15.66
C THR A 575 42.39 10.63 -15.80
N VAL A 576 43.29 10.04 -14.99
CA VAL A 576 44.76 9.94 -15.10
C VAL A 576 45.59 10.77 -14.11
N SER A 577 46.62 10.05 -13.64
CA SER A 577 47.49 10.11 -12.48
C SER A 577 48.90 10.67 -12.77
N LEU A 578 49.69 10.75 -11.68
CA LEU A 578 51.17 10.69 -11.57
C LEU A 578 52.01 12.00 -11.50
N SER A 579 52.43 12.32 -10.27
CA SER A 579 53.81 12.38 -9.70
C SER A 579 55.00 13.10 -10.36
N SER A 580 55.88 13.60 -9.45
CA SER A 580 57.28 14.06 -9.54
C SER A 580 57.45 15.60 -9.68
N THR A 581 58.37 16.32 -9.02
CA THR A 581 59.66 15.96 -8.41
C THR A 581 60.15 17.06 -7.43
N LEU A 582 60.89 16.60 -6.42
CA LEU A 582 61.94 17.19 -5.57
C LEU A 582 62.51 18.60 -5.89
N SER A 583 62.68 19.43 -4.85
CA SER A 583 63.84 20.34 -4.69
C SER A 583 64.11 20.61 -3.21
N THR A 584 65.34 20.31 -2.79
CA THR A 584 65.91 20.52 -1.45
C THR A 584 66.61 21.88 -1.39
N SER A 585 66.38 22.68 -0.34
CA SER A 585 67.44 23.54 0.23
C SER A 585 67.14 23.89 1.69
N THR A 586 68.15 23.64 2.49
CA THR A 586 68.39 23.99 3.90
C THR A 586 68.34 25.50 4.18
N SER A 587 67.68 25.89 5.27
CA SER A 587 68.31 26.73 6.31
C SER A 587 67.41 26.89 7.54
N SER A 588 68.07 26.78 8.67
CA SER A 588 67.67 26.92 10.06
C SER A 588 66.97 28.24 10.41
N SER A 589 65.89 28.17 11.18
CA SER A 589 65.68 29.02 12.39
C SER A 589 64.38 28.65 13.12
N SER A 590 64.57 28.04 14.29
CA SER A 590 63.84 28.30 15.55
C SER A 590 62.35 28.68 15.50
N SER A 591 61.51 27.68 15.75
CA SER A 591 60.53 27.63 16.84
C SER A 591 59.84 28.94 17.30
N SER A 592 58.58 29.12 16.88
CA SER A 592 57.46 29.49 17.76
C SER A 592 56.14 29.42 16.98
N SER A 593 55.56 28.23 16.93
CA SER A 593 54.25 28.02 16.31
C SER A 593 53.13 28.43 17.28
N ASN A 594 52.80 29.72 17.28
CA ASN A 594 51.49 30.19 17.69
C ASN A 594 50.45 29.76 16.63
N SER A 595 50.08 28.49 16.69
CA SER A 595 48.99 27.92 15.93
C SER A 595 47.67 28.40 16.53
N THR A 596 47.16 29.51 16.01
CA THR A 596 45.74 29.85 16.07
C THR A 596 44.93 28.67 15.52
N PRO A 597 43.98 28.10 16.28
CA PRO A 597 43.15 27.03 15.78
C PRO A 597 42.24 27.60 14.69
N THR A 598 42.50 27.20 13.45
CA THR A 598 41.63 27.44 12.31
C THR A 598 40.29 26.73 12.56
N PHE A 599 39.25 27.52 12.83
CA PHE A 599 37.86 27.10 12.85
C PHE A 599 37.44 26.68 11.43
N LYS A 600 37.82 25.47 11.00
CA LYS A 600 37.32 24.87 9.75
C LYS A 600 36.07 24.02 10.03
N SER A 601 35.04 24.33 9.24
CA SER A 601 33.82 23.56 8.94
C SER A 601 32.90 23.16 10.11
N SER A 602 32.00 24.09 10.48
CA SER A 602 30.90 23.87 11.42
C SER A 602 29.55 24.29 10.82
N LEU A 603 29.28 24.01 9.54
CA LEU A 603 27.94 24.24 8.97
C LEU A 603 26.97 23.07 9.22
N PHE A 604 27.48 21.88 9.58
CA PHE A 604 26.68 20.73 10.04
C PHE A 604 26.84 20.40 11.54
N VAL A 605 27.54 21.24 12.32
CA VAL A 605 28.00 20.92 13.70
C VAL A 605 27.02 21.37 14.82
N SER A 606 25.76 21.74 14.53
CA SER A 606 24.81 21.98 15.62
C SER A 606 23.35 21.60 15.36
N ILE A 607 23.09 20.57 14.54
CA ILE A 607 21.83 19.85 14.68
C ILE A 607 22.05 18.80 15.77
N ARG A 608 21.66 19.15 17.00
CA ARG A 608 21.68 18.22 18.13
C ARG A 608 20.96 16.93 17.73
N GLY A 609 21.57 15.76 17.95
CA GLY A 609 21.05 14.47 17.48
C GLY A 609 19.58 14.21 17.81
N HIS A 610 19.11 14.65 18.99
CA HIS A 610 17.68 14.55 19.34
C HIS A 610 16.77 15.36 18.40
N ARG A 611 17.20 16.51 17.87
CA ARG A 611 16.43 17.29 16.89
C ARG A 611 16.27 16.52 15.57
N VAL A 612 17.29 15.77 15.16
CA VAL A 612 17.20 14.88 13.98
C VAL A 612 16.15 13.81 14.23
N LEU A 613 16.18 13.14 15.39
CA LEU A 613 15.18 12.13 15.74
C LEU A 613 13.75 12.72 15.77
N PHE A 614 13.57 13.93 16.31
CA PHE A 614 12.26 14.59 16.28
C PHE A 614 11.76 14.84 14.84
N LEU A 615 12.63 15.40 13.99
CA LEU A 615 12.29 15.66 12.59
C LEU A 615 12.03 14.36 11.83
N HIS A 616 12.81 13.31 12.09
CA HIS A 616 12.60 11.99 11.49
C HIS A 616 11.23 11.40 11.84
N LEU A 617 10.85 11.38 13.13
CA LEU A 617 9.54 10.90 13.56
C LEU A 617 8.40 11.75 12.96
N LEU A 618 8.58 13.07 12.89
CA LEU A 618 7.62 13.97 12.26
C LEU A 618 7.48 13.69 10.76
N THR A 619 8.58 13.47 10.05
CA THR A 619 8.57 13.11 8.62
C THR A 619 7.83 11.79 8.41
N MET A 620 8.09 10.75 9.22
CA MET A 620 7.37 9.48 9.11
C MET A 620 5.87 9.63 9.38
N ALA A 621 5.47 10.51 10.32
CA ALA A 621 4.07 10.81 10.57
C ALA A 621 3.39 11.48 9.37
N ILE A 622 4.07 12.43 8.71
CA ILE A 622 3.56 13.11 7.51
C ILE A 622 3.47 12.12 6.33
N VAL A 623 4.52 11.33 6.10
CA VAL A 623 4.54 10.32 5.03
C VAL A 623 3.43 9.29 5.21
N SER A 624 3.12 8.90 6.45
CA SER A 624 2.01 7.98 6.74
C SER A 624 0.62 8.50 6.32
N LEU A 625 0.46 9.81 6.08
CA LEU A 625 -0.77 10.38 5.53
C LEU A 625 -0.86 10.23 4.01
N ILE A 626 0.28 10.20 3.33
CA ILE A 626 0.36 10.16 1.87
C ILE A 626 0.38 8.72 1.39
N ASP A 627 1.22 7.90 2.02
CA ASP A 627 1.54 6.54 1.64
C ASP A 627 1.43 5.62 2.85
N THR A 628 0.19 5.32 3.20
CA THR A 628 -0.20 4.81 4.50
C THR A 628 0.20 3.36 4.72
N VAL A 629 -0.04 2.49 3.73
CA VAL A 629 0.23 1.06 3.87
C VAL A 629 1.74 0.81 3.90
N TYR A 630 2.49 1.41 2.97
CA TYR A 630 3.93 1.24 2.92
C TYR A 630 4.62 1.86 4.15
N ALA A 631 4.22 3.06 4.56
CA ALA A 631 4.76 3.67 5.77
C ALA A 631 4.43 2.86 7.03
N PHE A 632 3.24 2.25 7.10
CA PHE A 632 2.88 1.35 8.18
C PHE A 632 3.85 0.16 8.25
N GLU A 633 4.09 -0.53 7.14
CA GLU A 633 5.02 -1.67 7.08
C GLU A 633 6.44 -1.26 7.48
N ILE A 634 6.96 -0.17 6.91
CA ILE A 634 8.30 0.34 7.26
C ILE A 634 8.38 0.72 8.76
N ASN A 635 7.34 1.36 9.30
CA ASN A 635 7.30 1.70 10.72
C ASN A 635 7.28 0.44 11.61
N VAL A 636 6.57 -0.63 11.22
CA VAL A 636 6.54 -1.91 11.94
C VAL A 636 7.91 -2.59 11.91
N LEU A 637 8.54 -2.67 10.74
CA LEU A 637 9.89 -3.26 10.58
C LEU A 637 10.96 -2.48 11.36
N GLY A 638 10.84 -1.15 11.39
CA GLY A 638 11.72 -0.24 12.13
C GLY A 638 11.40 -0.12 13.63
N PHE A 639 10.21 -0.55 14.06
CA PHE A 639 9.69 -0.26 15.41
C PHE A 639 10.59 -0.80 16.51
N LEU A 640 11.00 -2.07 16.38
CA LEU A 640 11.80 -2.74 17.42
C LEU A 640 13.08 -1.94 17.71
N ALA A 641 13.85 -1.62 16.67
CA ALA A 641 15.07 -0.83 16.81
C ALA A 641 14.83 0.57 17.39
N LEU A 642 13.78 1.28 16.95
CA LEU A 642 13.45 2.61 17.48
C LEU A 642 12.94 2.58 18.93
N ALA A 643 12.28 1.49 19.35
CA ALA A 643 11.86 1.29 20.72
C ALA A 643 13.05 0.91 21.62
N THR A 644 14.01 0.13 21.12
CA THR A 644 15.11 -0.44 21.92
C THR A 644 16.45 0.27 21.77
N PHE A 645 16.58 1.35 20.99
CA PHE A 645 17.89 1.97 20.77
C PHE A 645 18.54 2.51 22.07
N HIS A 646 17.74 2.78 23.11
CA HIS A 646 18.23 3.18 24.43
C HIS A 646 18.83 2.02 25.25
N CYS A 647 18.59 0.77 24.85
CA CYS A 647 19.10 -0.46 25.48
C CYS A 647 20.52 -0.77 24.98
N HIS A 648 21.51 -0.03 25.47
CA HIS A 648 22.92 -0.21 25.06
C HIS A 648 23.61 -1.45 25.66
N ARG A 649 23.04 -2.07 26.69
CA ARG A 649 23.66 -3.25 27.33
C ARG A 649 23.71 -4.41 26.33
N PHE A 650 24.84 -5.09 26.26
CA PHE A 650 25.09 -6.19 25.31
C PHE A 650 24.94 -5.80 23.83
N ASN A 651 25.06 -4.52 23.47
CA ASN A 651 24.89 -4.03 22.10
C ASN A 651 23.52 -4.34 21.48
N ILE A 652 22.47 -4.53 22.29
CA ILE A 652 21.11 -4.82 21.81
C ILE A 652 20.62 -3.72 20.86
N ASN A 653 20.93 -2.47 21.16
CA ASN A 653 20.66 -1.32 20.28
C ASN A 653 21.27 -1.45 18.87
N LEU A 654 22.50 -1.97 18.76
CA LEU A 654 23.15 -2.20 17.46
C LEU A 654 22.55 -3.41 16.76
N LEU A 655 22.35 -4.52 17.48
CA LEU A 655 21.78 -5.75 16.92
C LEU A 655 20.38 -5.51 16.34
N THR A 656 19.49 -4.93 17.15
CA THR A 656 18.13 -4.58 16.70
C THR A 656 18.16 -3.57 15.56
N GLY A 657 19.04 -2.57 15.63
CA GLY A 657 19.27 -1.61 14.54
C GLY A 657 19.64 -2.27 13.22
N PHE A 658 20.63 -3.17 13.22
CA PHE A 658 21.05 -3.88 12.02
C PHE A 658 19.96 -4.80 11.46
N ILE A 659 19.27 -5.55 12.32
CA ILE A 659 18.19 -6.45 11.89
C ILE A 659 17.04 -5.66 11.27
N SER A 660 16.51 -4.65 11.97
CA SER A 660 15.43 -3.79 11.44
C SER A 660 15.86 -3.05 10.18
N GLY A 661 17.09 -2.52 10.14
CA GLY A 661 17.64 -1.85 8.97
C GLY A 661 17.75 -2.77 7.75
N ALA A 662 18.19 -4.02 7.95
CA ALA A 662 18.28 -5.02 6.89
C ALA A 662 16.89 -5.41 6.35
N PHE A 663 15.90 -5.62 7.23
CA PHE A 663 14.53 -5.88 6.79
C PHE A 663 13.93 -4.71 6.00
N CYS A 664 14.06 -3.48 6.49
CA CYS A 664 13.59 -2.29 5.77
C CYS A 664 14.27 -2.15 4.41
N THR A 665 15.59 -2.37 4.35
CA THR A 665 16.36 -2.26 3.09
C THR A 665 15.95 -3.34 2.09
N ASN A 666 15.74 -4.58 2.55
CA ASN A 666 15.28 -5.67 1.69
C ASN A 666 13.87 -5.42 1.14
N PHE A 667 12.97 -4.89 1.99
CA PHE A 667 11.62 -4.48 1.58
C PHE A 667 11.68 -3.42 0.47
N ILE A 668 12.45 -2.35 0.68
CA ILE A 668 12.66 -1.29 -0.33
C ILE A 668 13.30 -1.83 -1.61
N TYR A 669 14.28 -2.74 -1.48
CA TYR A 669 14.95 -3.34 -2.63
C TYR A 669 13.98 -4.16 -3.50
N LYS A 670 13.10 -4.95 -2.86
CA LYS A 670 12.06 -5.69 -3.57
C LYS A 670 11.10 -4.75 -4.29
N ASP A 671 10.67 -3.67 -3.64
CA ASP A 671 9.80 -2.66 -4.25
C ASP A 671 10.44 -2.02 -5.50
N ILE A 672 11.69 -1.56 -5.40
CA ILE A 672 12.46 -1.03 -6.55
C ILE A 672 12.52 -2.06 -7.68
N THR A 673 12.74 -3.33 -7.35
CA THR A 673 12.81 -4.41 -8.34
C THR A 673 11.47 -4.60 -9.04
N GLN A 674 10.34 -4.50 -8.32
CA GLN A 674 9.00 -4.57 -8.91
C GLN A 674 8.69 -3.35 -9.79
N ILE A 675 9.07 -2.15 -9.36
CA ILE A 675 8.96 -0.93 -10.17
C ILE A 675 9.75 -1.08 -11.48
N MET A 676 10.96 -1.62 -11.41
CA MET A 676 11.79 -1.87 -12.60
C MET A 676 11.22 -2.96 -13.50
N LYS A 677 10.65 -4.03 -12.93
CA LYS A 677 10.05 -5.16 -13.68
C LYS A 677 8.79 -4.73 -14.42
N PHE A 678 7.88 -4.03 -13.73
CA PHE A 678 6.58 -3.64 -14.30
C PHE A 678 6.61 -2.35 -15.10
N GLY A 679 7.63 -1.51 -14.92
CA GLY A 679 8.22 -0.74 -16.01
C GLY A 679 7.29 0.25 -16.72
N ARG A 680 6.28 0.82 -16.06
CA ARG A 680 5.49 1.92 -16.63
C ARG A 680 5.75 3.24 -15.91
N LYS A 681 6.21 4.20 -16.71
CA LYS A 681 6.46 5.58 -16.30
C LYS A 681 5.14 6.29 -16.08
N GLY A 682 4.83 6.63 -14.84
CA GLY A 682 3.69 7.48 -14.53
C GLY A 682 3.90 8.89 -15.07
N ASN A 683 2.93 9.77 -14.81
CA ASN A 683 3.17 11.20 -15.03
C ASN A 683 4.40 11.63 -14.21
N GLY A 684 5.30 12.44 -14.79
CA GLY A 684 6.59 12.76 -14.14
C GLY A 684 6.49 13.36 -12.72
N SER A 685 5.34 13.95 -12.37
CA SER A 685 5.06 14.39 -10.99
C SER A 685 4.85 13.23 -10.01
N GLN A 686 4.16 12.16 -10.43
CA GLN A 686 3.94 10.98 -9.60
C GLN A 686 5.24 10.21 -9.38
N GLU A 687 6.05 10.07 -10.44
CA GLU A 687 7.38 9.47 -10.33
C GLU A 687 8.29 10.26 -9.37
N LEU A 688 8.24 11.59 -9.42
CA LEU A 688 9.01 12.44 -8.50
C LEU A 688 8.57 12.21 -7.05
N VAL A 689 7.27 12.16 -6.78
CA VAL A 689 6.73 11.88 -5.43
C VAL A 689 7.20 10.52 -4.94
N LEU A 690 7.08 9.48 -5.78
CA LEU A 690 7.52 8.13 -5.44
C LEU A 690 9.02 8.09 -5.13
N ASN A 691 9.85 8.75 -5.94
CA ASN A 691 11.29 8.84 -5.70
C ASN A 691 11.63 9.58 -4.39
N ILE A 692 10.87 10.63 -4.04
CA ILE A 692 11.03 11.33 -2.76
C ILE A 692 10.65 10.40 -1.60
N LEU A 693 9.54 9.66 -1.71
CA LEU A 693 9.09 8.70 -0.70
C LEU A 693 10.14 7.59 -0.49
N LEU A 694 10.61 6.96 -1.57
CA LEU A 694 11.69 5.98 -1.53
C LEU A 694 12.97 6.55 -0.88
N GLY A 695 13.34 7.78 -1.23
CA GLY A 695 14.47 8.46 -0.60
C GLY A 695 14.30 8.63 0.92
N ILE A 696 13.09 8.97 1.37
CA ILE A 696 12.77 9.05 2.80
C ILE A 696 12.88 7.67 3.47
N TYR A 697 12.39 6.61 2.83
CA TYR A 697 12.48 5.25 3.38
C TYR A 697 13.91 4.72 3.46
N ILE A 698 14.77 5.04 2.49
CA ILE A 698 16.20 4.74 2.55
C ILE A 698 16.87 5.51 3.69
N ILE A 699 16.56 6.79 3.84
CA ILE A 699 17.07 7.59 4.98
C ILE A 699 16.58 6.99 6.30
N HIS A 700 15.33 6.53 6.37
CA HIS A 700 14.76 5.89 7.55
C HIS A 700 15.55 4.62 7.93
N SER A 701 15.82 3.72 6.98
CA SER A 701 16.56 2.47 7.26
C SER A 701 17.98 2.75 7.79
N ILE A 702 18.63 3.80 7.28
CA ILE A 702 19.95 4.24 7.74
C ILE A 702 19.88 4.89 9.13
N LEU A 703 18.93 5.80 9.36
CA LEU A 703 18.82 6.58 10.60
C LEU A 703 18.58 5.69 11.82
N ILE A 704 17.79 4.62 11.68
CA ILE A 704 17.54 3.66 12.77
C ILE A 704 18.85 3.09 13.33
N VAL A 705 19.77 2.68 12.43
CA VAL A 705 21.08 2.14 12.83
C VAL A 705 21.93 3.22 13.49
N ILE A 706 21.92 4.44 12.93
CA ILE A 706 22.69 5.58 13.45
C ILE A 706 22.26 5.95 14.87
N TYR A 707 20.95 5.93 15.18
CA TYR A 707 20.48 6.27 16.53
C TYR A 707 20.94 5.26 17.56
N GLY A 708 20.91 3.96 17.25
CA GLY A 708 21.46 2.91 18.10
C GLY A 708 22.94 3.16 18.40
N TYR A 709 23.74 3.38 17.36
CA TYR A 709 25.17 3.65 17.50
C TYR A 709 25.48 4.93 18.29
N ASP A 710 24.84 6.04 17.95
CA ASP A 710 25.10 7.34 18.58
C ASP A 710 24.67 7.35 20.05
N TYR A 711 23.55 6.70 20.39
CA TYR A 711 23.14 6.52 21.79
C TYR A 711 24.21 5.75 22.58
N GLY A 712 24.63 4.58 22.06
CA GLY A 712 25.63 3.73 22.71
C GLY A 712 26.94 4.47 22.95
N LYS A 713 27.47 5.12 21.91
CA LYS A 713 28.71 5.89 21.99
C LYS A 713 28.65 7.02 23.01
N LYS A 714 27.58 7.84 23.00
CA LYS A 714 27.42 8.93 23.97
C LYS A 714 27.30 8.44 25.39
N LYS A 715 26.60 7.31 25.60
CA LYS A 715 26.47 6.71 26.94
C LYS A 715 27.80 6.18 27.44
N GLU A 716 28.59 5.53 26.58
CA GLU A 716 29.92 5.03 26.94
C GLU A 716 30.89 6.17 27.26
N GLU A 717 30.90 7.25 26.47
CA GLU A 717 31.71 8.44 26.74
C GLU A 717 31.31 9.15 28.04
N LEU A 718 30.01 9.21 28.36
CA LEU A 718 29.52 9.71 29.65
C LEU A 718 29.99 8.84 30.82
N ASN A 719 29.85 7.51 30.71
CA ASN A 719 30.29 6.58 31.75
C ASN A 719 31.81 6.70 32.01
N LYS A 720 32.62 6.88 30.96
CA LYS A 720 34.07 7.13 31.08
C LYS A 720 34.37 8.46 31.79
N PHE A 721 33.55 9.49 31.56
CA PHE A 721 33.69 10.79 32.22
C PHE A 721 33.35 10.71 33.70
N ASP A 722 32.31 9.94 34.05
CA ASP A 722 31.89 9.73 35.43
C ASP A 722 32.87 8.85 36.20
N SER A 723 33.46 7.82 35.59
CA SER A 723 34.51 7.01 36.22
C SER A 723 35.80 7.82 36.41
N GLY A 724 36.25 8.56 35.40
CA GLY A 724 37.47 9.38 35.49
C GLY A 724 37.37 10.59 36.44
N ASN A 725 36.17 10.96 36.87
CA ASN A 725 35.94 11.94 37.95
C ASN A 725 35.79 11.28 39.33
N LYS A 726 35.63 9.96 39.43
CA LYS A 726 35.67 9.23 40.71
C LYS A 726 37.09 8.86 41.13
N ASP A 727 37.98 8.69 40.15
CA ASP A 727 39.40 8.42 40.39
C ASP A 727 40.23 9.70 40.64
N LYS A 728 39.57 10.88 40.68
CA LYS A 728 40.15 12.18 41.01
C LYS A 728 39.41 12.77 42.20
#